data_AF-A0A6L6YIF1-F1
#
_entry.id   AF-A0A6L6YIF1-F1
#
_cell.length_a   1.000
_cell.length_b   1.000
_cell.length_c   1.000
_cell.angle_alpha   90.00
_cell.angle_beta   90.00
_cell.angle_gamma   90.00
#
_symmetry.space_group_name_H-M   'P 1'
#
loop_
_entity.id
_entity.type
_entity.pdbx_description
1 polymer ?
#
loop_
_entity_poly.entity_id
_entity_poly.type
_entity_poly.pdbx_seq_one_letter_code
_entity_poly.pdbx_strand_id
1 'polypeptide(L)'
;MKKFSVLRTLTLCLFLLAVVSGVIWHTGWGTLSSFGIGAIAQICPIGALESAFASKSPTLNILICLAVFAAVIVLFGRFFCGWLCPVPPLRKLFGTEPKPIEAKETRDNEPQACIRTQNNDTETSVKESVIHEAADSSKQSAIRAENLQKQGPFFVLAAALVSSAVFSFPVFCLICPVGLTFALIIGTLHMLKFNDPTITPLVILGVLLFEIFFLRRWCSFICPIGAFISLISRFNKTFVPKIDAQKCLRASGLNCQVCRNACPESIDLRKSIPSSDSSRCLKCGACAQKCPVSAVSFPFFKAKQKNETTRQAPNPVYLKKILPAAVSTQKSVVSKETFTAPEETFTLKNAKLESSRCIQCGACVQACPQHNPIPDVLKALADGDTKAAGQKLLQAGKLPELCSHLCPKDKFCMAACPLGEISEPVNIHALLYFASSRTLDRGYRTHRARTNRKSPSVAVIGAGPAGLAAADMLRSQGFKVTVYERENEIGGLTAYGIPSFKLAKDRIIHRRKLYAKSGIDFQLGSEIASADELLRITDSHDATLIAVGAEEPIALNVPGSDLSFVSQALPYLRADSKPNPESSAKNKHVVVLGIGGTALDCARTAVRQGASSVTCLFRKSLLKANPPRDDYEYAREEGVQFIAEAVIQSIEADKTIRVARPDGSDLTLPAELVICAYGFKGPCDNFIRNAGIVLTKGSVRTGNPKVFAAGDAVNGPGFVTTAIESGQLAAKAISDFLSADCKKVRQSASKRTTENDEDINRGRPAEPVIS
;
A
#
# COMPACT_ATOMS: atom_id res chain seq x y z
N MET A 1 16.33 17.73 17.03
CA MET A 1 15.55 17.92 15.78
C MET A 1 16.14 19.01 14.87
N LYS A 2 16.30 20.28 15.31
CA LYS A 2 16.92 21.35 14.48
C LYS A 2 18.44 21.20 14.23
N LYS A 3 19.17 20.51 15.12
CA LYS A 3 20.65 20.48 15.12
C LYS A 3 21.32 19.95 13.84
N PHE A 4 20.85 18.84 13.25
CA PHE A 4 21.49 18.28 12.04
C PHE A 4 21.23 19.10 10.78
N SER A 5 20.01 19.65 10.63
CA SER A 5 19.68 20.52 9.51
C SER A 5 20.38 21.88 9.64
N VAL A 6 20.38 22.46 10.84
CA VAL A 6 21.08 23.73 11.12
C VAL A 6 22.58 23.57 10.95
N LEU A 7 23.18 22.47 11.42
CA LEU A 7 24.61 22.24 11.25
C LEU A 7 24.97 22.04 9.76
N ARG A 8 24.14 21.36 8.97
CA ARG A 8 24.33 21.28 7.51
C ARG A 8 24.32 22.64 6.85
N THR A 9 23.29 23.43 7.12
CA THR A 9 23.16 24.77 6.56
C THR A 9 24.34 25.65 7.00
N LEU A 10 24.76 25.57 8.26
CA LEU A 10 25.88 26.33 8.78
C LEU A 10 27.22 25.88 8.17
N THR A 11 27.46 24.58 7.99
CA THR A 11 28.65 24.08 7.29
C THR A 11 28.69 24.55 5.84
N LEU A 12 27.55 24.53 5.13
CA LEU A 12 27.45 25.04 3.76
C LEU A 12 27.70 26.56 3.70
N CYS A 13 27.07 27.34 4.58
CA CYS A 13 27.27 28.79 4.65
C CYS A 13 28.73 29.14 4.99
N LEU A 14 29.36 28.42 5.93
CA LEU A 14 30.75 28.66 6.32
C LEU A 14 31.72 28.29 5.19
N PHE A 15 31.43 27.22 4.44
CA PHE A 15 32.18 26.87 3.24
C PHE A 15 32.04 27.94 2.14
N LEU A 16 30.82 28.40 1.86
CA LEU A 16 30.58 29.46 0.88
C LEU A 16 31.24 30.79 1.32
N LEU A 17 31.16 31.15 2.59
CA LEU A 17 31.84 32.32 3.15
C LEU A 17 33.36 32.21 3.02
N ALA A 18 33.95 31.03 3.24
CA ALA A 18 35.38 30.79 3.05
C ALA A 18 35.81 30.90 1.57
N VAL A 19 34.97 30.44 0.64
CA VAL A 19 35.23 30.58 -0.80
C VAL A 19 35.11 32.04 -1.23
N VAL A 20 34.03 32.72 -0.84
CA VAL A 20 33.80 34.14 -1.17
C VAL A 20 34.87 35.04 -0.55
N SER A 21 35.24 34.80 0.71
CA SER A 21 36.31 35.53 1.38
C SER A 21 37.65 35.38 0.64
N GLY A 22 38.01 34.15 0.27
CA GLY A 22 39.26 33.91 -0.42
C GLY A 22 39.30 34.44 -1.86
N VAL A 23 38.14 34.60 -2.51
CA VAL A 23 38.03 35.32 -3.80
C VAL A 23 38.20 36.83 -3.61
N ILE A 24 37.58 37.41 -2.58
CA ILE A 24 37.61 38.86 -2.30
C ILE A 24 39.01 39.32 -1.86
N TRP A 25 39.64 38.60 -0.94
CA TRP A 25 40.94 39.02 -0.37
C TRP A 25 42.15 38.53 -1.16
N HIS A 26 41.96 37.84 -2.29
CA HIS A 26 43.04 37.26 -3.09
C HIS A 26 44.03 36.39 -2.28
N THR A 27 43.59 35.84 -1.14
CA THR A 27 44.45 35.13 -0.18
C THR A 27 44.91 33.76 -0.65
N GLY A 28 44.40 33.27 -1.78
CA GLY A 28 44.69 31.92 -2.28
C GLY A 28 43.77 30.83 -1.69
N TRP A 29 42.85 31.18 -0.79
CA TRP A 29 42.03 30.23 -0.02
C TRP A 29 40.60 30.07 -0.58
N GLY A 30 40.21 30.90 -1.54
CA GLY A 30 38.93 30.85 -2.26
C GLY A 30 39.09 30.85 -3.78
N THR A 31 40.28 31.23 -4.25
CA THR A 31 40.88 30.80 -5.52
C THR A 31 42.22 30.17 -5.14
N LEU A 32 42.47 28.89 -5.44
CA LEU A 32 43.84 28.37 -5.41
C LEU A 32 44.66 29.10 -6.48
N SER A 33 45.15 30.29 -6.20
CA SER A 33 45.91 31.12 -7.15
C SER A 33 47.30 30.54 -7.48
N SER A 34 47.54 29.24 -7.29
CA SER A 34 48.63 28.51 -7.96
C SER A 34 48.16 27.63 -9.12
N PHE A 35 46.86 27.57 -9.45
CA PHE A 35 46.35 26.59 -10.42
C PHE A 35 45.73 27.17 -11.70
N GLY A 36 45.41 28.46 -11.79
CA GLY A 36 44.95 29.09 -13.04
C GLY A 36 43.54 28.66 -13.49
N ILE A 37 42.98 29.41 -14.44
CA ILE A 37 41.58 29.24 -14.93
C ILE A 37 41.38 27.87 -15.61
N GLY A 38 42.45 27.22 -16.07
CA GLY A 38 42.44 25.85 -16.61
C GLY A 38 42.32 24.73 -15.57
N ALA A 39 42.32 25.04 -14.27
CA ALA A 39 42.38 24.04 -13.19
C ALA A 39 41.11 23.95 -12.34
N ILE A 40 39.96 24.40 -12.86
CA ILE A 40 38.65 24.21 -12.21
C ILE A 40 38.40 22.72 -11.89
N ALA A 41 38.87 21.83 -12.76
CA ALA A 41 38.82 20.38 -12.52
C ALA A 41 39.55 19.98 -11.23
N GLN A 42 40.64 20.65 -10.86
CA GLN A 42 41.49 20.29 -9.74
C GLN A 42 40.89 20.64 -8.36
N ILE A 43 39.79 21.40 -8.32
CA ILE A 43 39.01 21.69 -7.09
C ILE A 43 38.31 20.42 -6.58
N CYS A 44 37.96 19.52 -7.49
CA CYS A 44 37.31 18.25 -7.18
C CYS A 44 38.35 17.12 -7.19
N PRO A 45 38.31 16.16 -6.25
CA PRO A 45 39.25 15.03 -6.26
C PRO A 45 39.20 14.21 -7.56
N ILE A 46 38.04 14.13 -8.22
CA ILE A 46 37.94 13.48 -9.54
C ILE A 46 38.57 14.33 -10.63
N GLY A 47 38.29 15.62 -10.69
CA GLY A 47 38.88 16.44 -11.74
C GLY A 47 40.39 16.64 -11.54
N ALA A 48 40.91 16.56 -10.31
CA ALA A 48 42.33 16.49 -10.02
C ALA A 48 42.95 15.18 -10.56
N LEU A 49 42.25 14.05 -10.34
CA LEU A 49 42.65 12.75 -10.88
C LEU A 49 42.58 12.72 -12.42
N GLU A 50 41.49 13.21 -13.02
CA GLU A 50 41.34 13.34 -14.47
C GLU A 50 42.39 14.26 -15.08
N SER A 51 42.72 15.37 -14.41
CA SER A 51 43.79 16.28 -14.85
C SER A 51 45.16 15.60 -14.82
N ALA A 52 45.44 14.78 -13.80
CA ALA A 52 46.68 14.01 -13.72
C ALA A 52 46.79 12.94 -14.82
N PHE A 53 45.67 12.28 -15.15
CA PHE A 53 45.60 11.32 -16.25
C PHE A 53 45.68 12.00 -17.62
N ALA A 54 45.03 13.16 -17.78
CA ALA A 54 45.04 13.95 -19.01
C ALA A 54 46.43 14.51 -19.32
N SER A 55 47.15 15.01 -18.31
CA SER A 55 48.50 15.57 -18.46
C SER A 55 49.59 14.50 -18.61
N LYS A 56 49.28 13.23 -18.32
CA LYS A 56 50.23 12.09 -18.26
C LYS A 56 51.43 12.32 -17.32
N SER A 57 51.40 13.38 -16.51
CA SER A 57 52.46 13.77 -15.58
C SER A 57 51.82 14.43 -14.35
N PRO A 58 51.71 13.70 -13.22
CA PRO A 58 51.11 14.23 -12.01
C PRO A 58 52.08 15.21 -11.33
N THR A 59 51.66 16.47 -11.17
CA THR A 59 52.44 17.44 -10.41
C THR A 59 52.36 17.14 -8.91
N LEU A 60 53.40 17.49 -8.14
CA LEU A 60 53.45 17.26 -6.70
C LEU A 60 52.25 17.87 -5.96
N ASN A 61 51.77 19.02 -6.42
CA ASN A 61 50.61 19.70 -5.82
C ASN A 61 49.30 18.88 -6.00
N ILE A 62 49.12 18.21 -7.14
CA ILE A 62 47.94 17.34 -7.37
C ILE A 62 47.99 16.13 -6.44
N LEU A 63 49.18 15.53 -6.25
CA LEU A 63 49.37 14.40 -5.35
C LEU A 63 49.10 14.78 -3.89
N ILE A 64 49.60 15.95 -3.44
CA ILE A 64 49.32 16.47 -2.10
C ILE A 64 47.82 16.73 -1.91
N CYS A 65 47.16 17.35 -2.90
CA CYS A 65 45.72 17.61 -2.86
C CYS A 65 44.92 16.31 -2.76
N LEU A 66 45.22 15.31 -3.58
CA LEU A 66 44.59 13.99 -3.53
C LEU A 66 44.83 13.27 -2.19
N ALA A 67 46.03 13.38 -1.62
CA ALA A 67 46.35 12.80 -0.32
C ALA A 67 45.55 13.46 0.82
N VAL A 68 45.44 14.79 0.82
CA VAL A 68 44.62 15.53 1.80
C VAL A 68 43.14 15.16 1.65
N PHE A 69 42.61 15.13 0.43
CA PHE A 69 41.23 14.69 0.19
C PHE A 69 41.01 13.24 0.62
N ALA A 70 41.94 12.33 0.33
CA ALA A 70 41.86 10.95 0.78
C ALA A 70 41.84 10.87 2.31
N ALA A 71 42.70 11.61 3.01
CA ALA A 71 42.69 11.68 4.48
C ALA A 71 41.34 12.20 5.02
N VAL A 72 40.79 13.26 4.42
CA VAL A 72 39.46 13.79 4.78
C VAL A 72 38.36 12.75 4.52
N ILE A 73 38.41 12.00 3.42
CA ILE A 73 37.42 10.94 3.13
C ILE A 73 37.58 9.75 4.09
N VAL A 74 38.79 9.38 4.47
CA VAL A 74 39.04 8.33 5.48
C VAL A 74 38.49 8.75 6.84
N LEU A 75 38.54 10.04 7.19
CA LEU A 75 38.03 10.57 8.46
C LEU A 75 36.51 10.80 8.45
N PHE A 76 35.97 11.40 7.38
CA PHE A 76 34.59 11.88 7.31
C PHE A 76 33.70 11.10 6.34
N GLY A 77 34.22 10.13 5.58
CA GLY A 77 33.47 9.31 4.63
C GLY A 77 32.75 10.12 3.56
N ARG A 78 31.55 9.68 3.13
CA ARG A 78 30.71 10.41 2.16
C ARG A 78 29.99 11.65 2.71
N PHE A 79 30.56 12.32 3.72
CA PHE A 79 29.97 13.51 4.34
C PHE A 79 29.61 14.59 3.30
N PHE A 80 30.51 14.83 2.34
CA PHE A 80 30.29 15.82 1.27
C PHE A 80 28.98 15.60 0.51
N CYS A 81 28.66 14.33 0.16
CA CYS A 81 27.46 13.97 -0.59
C CYS A 81 26.16 14.27 0.18
N GLY A 82 26.19 14.20 1.51
CA GLY A 82 25.02 14.44 2.36
C GLY A 82 24.89 15.86 2.91
N TRP A 83 25.98 16.64 2.95
CA TRP A 83 26.06 17.90 3.68
C TRP A 83 26.48 19.11 2.84
N LEU A 84 27.40 18.96 1.88
CA LEU A 84 27.90 20.07 1.06
C LEU A 84 27.36 20.04 -0.37
N CYS A 85 26.94 18.86 -0.88
CA CYS A 85 26.41 18.73 -2.22
C CYS A 85 25.14 19.61 -2.40
N PRO A 86 25.05 20.44 -3.45
CA PRO A 86 23.89 21.28 -3.70
C PRO A 86 22.68 20.50 -4.26
N VAL A 87 22.89 19.27 -4.72
CA VAL A 87 21.84 18.49 -5.39
C VAL A 87 20.69 18.09 -4.45
N PRO A 88 20.90 17.54 -3.24
CA PRO A 88 19.81 17.23 -2.31
C PRO A 88 18.90 18.43 -1.95
N PRO A 89 19.41 19.62 -1.56
CA PRO A 89 18.55 20.76 -1.28
C PRO A 89 17.85 21.30 -2.53
N LEU A 90 18.50 21.32 -3.70
CA LEU A 90 17.86 21.72 -4.96
C LEU A 90 16.70 20.79 -5.34
N ARG A 91 16.87 19.47 -5.23
CA ARG A 91 15.79 18.49 -5.49
C ARG A 91 14.63 18.64 -4.54
N LYS A 92 14.90 18.98 -3.28
CA LYS A 92 13.87 19.24 -2.29
C LYS A 92 13.09 20.52 -2.61
N LEU A 93 13.74 21.55 -3.12
CA LEU A 93 13.11 22.80 -3.57
C LEU A 93 12.20 22.57 -4.79
N PHE A 94 12.63 21.72 -5.73
CA PHE A 94 11.86 21.40 -6.95
C PHE A 94 10.91 20.20 -6.80
N GLY A 95 10.81 19.58 -5.62
CA GLY A 95 9.90 18.45 -5.37
C GLY A 95 10.25 17.15 -6.13
N THR A 96 11.48 16.99 -6.59
CA THR A 96 11.93 15.87 -7.44
C THR A 96 12.68 14.79 -6.65
N GLU A 97 12.24 14.48 -5.42
CA GLU A 97 12.89 13.45 -4.59
C GLU A 97 12.67 12.03 -5.15
N PRO A 98 13.70 11.16 -5.19
CA PRO A 98 13.55 9.78 -5.63
C PRO A 98 12.75 8.97 -4.60
N LYS A 99 11.75 8.20 -5.06
CA LYS A 99 11.05 7.22 -4.21
C LYS A 99 12.00 6.08 -3.81
N PRO A 100 11.87 5.52 -2.59
CA PRO A 100 12.61 4.32 -2.19
C PRO A 100 12.40 3.20 -3.20
N ILE A 101 13.45 2.42 -3.49
CA ILE A 101 13.32 1.20 -4.29
C ILE A 101 12.61 0.17 -3.42
N GLU A 102 11.44 -0.30 -3.85
CA GLU A 102 10.74 -1.41 -3.20
C GLU A 102 11.57 -2.69 -3.37
N ALA A 103 12.44 -2.98 -2.40
CA ALA A 103 13.10 -4.27 -2.31
C ALA A 103 12.08 -5.28 -1.76
N LYS A 104 11.57 -6.17 -2.61
CA LYS A 104 10.82 -7.34 -2.18
C LYS A 104 11.78 -8.20 -1.34
N GLU A 105 11.58 -8.27 -0.02
CA GLU A 105 12.47 -9.04 0.86
C GLU A 105 12.50 -10.50 0.41
N THR A 106 13.71 -11.01 0.13
CA THR A 106 13.96 -12.44 0.05
C THR A 106 13.63 -13.05 1.41
N ARG A 107 12.87 -14.16 1.38
CA ARG A 107 12.62 -15.00 2.56
C ARG A 107 13.94 -15.65 2.97
N ASP A 108 14.77 -14.92 3.71
CA ASP A 108 15.95 -15.50 4.35
C ASP A 108 15.76 -15.42 5.87
N ASN A 109 15.62 -16.60 6.45
CA ASN A 109 15.52 -16.99 7.86
C ASN A 109 14.13 -16.94 8.51
N GLU A 110 13.46 -18.10 8.46
CA GLU A 110 12.58 -18.59 9.52
C GLU A 110 13.34 -18.64 10.86
N PRO A 111 12.73 -18.24 11.99
CA PRO A 111 13.07 -18.80 13.28
C PRO A 111 12.33 -20.13 13.43
N GLN A 112 13.09 -21.21 13.56
CA GLN A 112 12.63 -22.53 13.97
C GLN A 112 11.75 -22.42 15.23
N ALA A 113 10.47 -22.77 15.09
CA ALA A 113 9.64 -23.23 16.19
C ALA A 113 9.22 -24.67 15.87
N CYS A 114 9.53 -25.56 16.81
CA CYS A 114 9.46 -27.01 16.72
C CYS A 114 8.10 -27.56 16.25
N ILE A 115 8.09 -28.35 15.17
CA ILE A 115 7.20 -29.52 15.03
C ILE A 115 8.02 -30.65 14.39
N ARG A 116 8.32 -31.65 15.22
CA ARG A 116 8.85 -32.95 14.79
C ARG A 116 7.66 -33.89 14.70
N THR A 117 7.31 -34.32 13.49
CA THR A 117 6.71 -35.63 13.25
C THR A 117 7.03 -36.05 11.83
N GLN A 118 7.81 -37.12 11.72
CA GLN A 118 7.96 -37.91 10.52
C GLN A 118 6.59 -38.50 10.16
N ASN A 119 6.24 -38.49 8.87
CA ASN A 119 5.93 -39.73 8.15
C ASN A 119 5.90 -39.45 6.65
N ASN A 120 6.59 -40.34 5.93
CA ASN A 120 6.52 -40.51 4.49
C ASN A 120 5.13 -41.02 4.09
N ASP A 121 4.64 -40.63 2.92
CA ASP A 121 4.51 -41.51 1.76
C ASP A 121 3.66 -40.87 0.63
N THR A 122 4.27 -40.89 -0.57
CA THR A 122 3.71 -41.05 -1.93
C THR A 122 2.74 -40.02 -2.56
N GLU A 123 3.35 -39.21 -3.45
CA GLU A 123 3.01 -38.98 -4.88
C GLU A 123 1.55 -38.81 -5.34
N THR A 124 1.23 -37.62 -5.87
CA THR A 124 0.88 -37.47 -7.31
C THR A 124 0.98 -36.01 -7.78
N SER A 125 1.75 -35.82 -8.85
CA SER A 125 2.17 -34.56 -9.44
C SER A 125 1.25 -34.09 -10.58
N VAL A 126 0.74 -32.84 -10.57
CA VAL A 126 0.44 -32.07 -11.81
C VAL A 126 0.61 -30.55 -11.60
N LYS A 127 1.74 -30.05 -12.14
CA LYS A 127 2.06 -28.75 -12.78
C LYS A 127 1.72 -27.41 -12.10
N GLU A 128 2.76 -26.91 -11.46
CA GLU A 128 2.96 -25.58 -10.86
C GLU A 128 3.78 -24.64 -11.79
N SER A 129 3.62 -24.72 -13.11
CA SER A 129 4.62 -24.17 -14.05
C SER A 129 4.39 -22.73 -14.55
N VAL A 130 3.29 -22.06 -14.22
CA VAL A 130 2.99 -20.70 -14.76
C VAL A 130 3.27 -19.57 -13.76
N ILE A 131 3.45 -19.89 -12.47
CA ILE A 131 3.73 -18.89 -11.42
C ILE A 131 5.25 -18.65 -11.26
N HIS A 132 6.08 -19.62 -11.66
CA HIS A 132 7.54 -19.53 -11.52
C HIS A 132 8.20 -18.53 -12.49
N GLU A 133 7.72 -18.37 -13.72
CA GLU A 133 8.38 -17.47 -14.70
C GLU A 133 8.22 -15.98 -14.37
N ALA A 134 7.05 -15.57 -13.85
CA ALA A 134 6.84 -14.18 -13.41
C ALA A 134 7.59 -13.86 -12.10
N ALA A 135 7.74 -14.86 -11.22
CA ALA A 135 8.51 -14.74 -9.98
C ALA A 135 10.03 -14.72 -10.23
N ASP A 136 10.54 -15.48 -11.19
CA ASP A 136 11.97 -15.47 -11.55
C ASP A 136 12.37 -14.25 -12.36
N SER A 137 11.53 -13.79 -13.28
CA SER A 137 11.75 -12.52 -14.01
C SER A 137 11.81 -11.33 -13.05
N SER A 138 10.90 -11.28 -12.06
CA SER A 138 10.89 -10.22 -11.05
C SER A 138 12.04 -10.33 -10.03
N LYS A 139 12.42 -11.55 -9.61
CA LYS A 139 13.64 -11.78 -8.80
C LYS A 139 14.91 -11.36 -9.54
N GLN A 140 15.09 -11.77 -10.80
CA GLN A 140 16.23 -11.37 -11.61
C GLN A 140 16.27 -9.85 -11.81
N SER A 141 15.12 -9.18 -12.00
CA SER A 141 15.07 -7.73 -12.15
C SER A 141 15.48 -6.98 -10.87
N ALA A 142 15.08 -7.46 -9.69
CA ALA A 142 15.42 -6.86 -8.40
C ALA A 142 16.90 -7.09 -8.04
N ILE A 143 17.40 -8.31 -8.25
CA ILE A 143 18.83 -8.66 -8.08
C ILE A 143 19.68 -7.85 -9.06
N ARG A 144 19.24 -7.71 -10.32
CA ARG A 144 19.93 -6.90 -11.34
C ARG A 144 19.93 -5.41 -10.98
N ALA A 145 18.84 -4.86 -10.47
CA ALA A 145 18.75 -3.47 -10.02
C ALA A 145 19.65 -3.20 -8.79
N GLU A 146 19.69 -4.12 -7.83
CA GLU A 146 20.56 -4.04 -6.66
C GLU A 146 22.06 -4.17 -7.06
N ASN A 147 22.37 -5.08 -7.98
CA ASN A 147 23.72 -5.24 -8.52
C ASN A 147 24.17 -4.03 -9.37
N LEU A 148 23.28 -3.47 -10.20
CA LEU A 148 23.51 -2.22 -10.93
C LEU A 148 23.76 -1.03 -9.98
N GLN A 149 23.06 -0.99 -8.83
CA GLN A 149 23.30 0.02 -7.81
C GLN A 149 24.64 -0.17 -7.07
N LYS A 150 25.09 -1.42 -6.89
CA LYS A 150 26.36 -1.74 -6.23
C LYS A 150 27.59 -1.56 -7.15
N GLN A 151 27.46 -1.86 -8.44
CA GLN A 151 28.58 -1.90 -9.39
C GLN A 151 28.61 -0.74 -10.41
N GLY A 152 27.44 -0.17 -10.77
CA GLY A 152 27.31 0.86 -11.80
C GLY A 152 28.21 2.09 -11.62
N PRO A 153 28.28 2.71 -10.42
CA PRO A 153 29.10 3.91 -10.22
C PRO A 153 30.60 3.70 -10.46
N PHE A 154 31.13 2.48 -10.23
CA PHE A 154 32.55 2.18 -10.42
C PHE A 154 32.90 2.06 -11.92
N PHE A 155 31.99 1.54 -12.73
CA PHE A 155 32.15 1.52 -14.19
C PHE A 155 32.21 2.94 -14.77
N VAL A 156 31.34 3.84 -14.29
CA VAL A 156 31.33 5.24 -14.74
C VAL A 156 32.60 5.98 -14.31
N LEU A 157 33.12 5.71 -13.11
CA LEU A 157 34.43 6.23 -12.68
C LEU A 157 35.55 5.78 -13.62
N ALA A 158 35.60 4.49 -13.97
CA ALA A 158 36.61 3.97 -14.91
C ALA A 158 36.48 4.63 -16.29
N ALA A 159 35.25 4.74 -16.82
CA ALA A 159 34.99 5.39 -18.11
C ALA A 159 35.40 6.88 -18.11
N ALA A 160 35.15 7.61 -17.01
CA ALA A 160 35.54 9.01 -16.85
C ALA A 160 37.07 9.21 -16.86
N LEU A 161 37.81 8.33 -16.18
CA LEU A 161 39.27 8.35 -16.18
C LEU A 161 39.87 7.98 -17.54
N VAL A 162 39.34 6.93 -18.19
CA VAL A 162 39.80 6.49 -19.52
C VAL A 162 39.52 7.57 -20.57
N SER A 163 38.32 8.14 -20.59
CA SER A 163 38.01 9.23 -21.53
C SER A 163 38.91 10.45 -21.32
N SER A 164 39.18 10.83 -20.08
CA SER A 164 40.09 11.95 -19.78
C SER A 164 41.54 11.67 -20.21
N ALA A 165 41.99 10.42 -20.12
CA ALA A 165 43.30 10.00 -20.62
C ALA A 165 43.39 9.97 -22.15
N VAL A 166 42.30 9.59 -22.84
CA VAL A 166 42.21 9.53 -24.31
C VAL A 166 42.11 10.92 -24.92
N PHE A 167 41.24 11.76 -24.38
CA PHE A 167 40.97 13.09 -24.93
C PHE A 167 41.90 14.18 -24.38
N SER A 168 42.75 13.86 -23.39
CA SER A 168 43.71 14.80 -22.77
C SER A 168 43.05 16.06 -22.17
N PHE A 169 41.78 15.97 -21.76
CA PHE A 169 41.09 16.97 -20.95
C PHE A 169 40.07 16.30 -20.00
N PRO A 170 39.73 16.90 -18.84
CA PRO A 170 38.80 16.33 -17.86
C PRO A 170 37.34 16.40 -18.35
N VAL A 171 36.94 15.38 -19.13
CA VAL A 171 35.66 15.34 -19.85
C VAL A 171 34.46 15.39 -18.89
N PHE A 172 34.55 14.70 -17.76
CA PHE A 172 33.43 14.56 -16.83
C PHE A 172 33.07 15.88 -16.14
N CYS A 173 34.03 16.79 -15.97
CA CYS A 173 33.79 18.10 -15.37
C CYS A 173 32.78 18.96 -16.16
N LEU A 174 32.58 18.69 -17.46
CA LEU A 174 31.63 19.41 -18.31
C LEU A 174 30.17 19.01 -18.10
N ILE A 175 29.92 17.83 -17.54
CA ILE A 175 28.58 17.20 -17.39
C ILE A 175 28.29 16.91 -15.90
N CYS A 176 29.11 17.45 -15.01
CA CYS A 176 28.92 17.27 -13.58
C CYS A 176 28.13 18.45 -13.03
N PRO A 177 26.98 18.26 -12.34
CA PRO A 177 26.22 19.34 -11.72
C PRO A 177 27.06 20.18 -10.76
N VAL A 178 28.01 19.58 -10.06
CA VAL A 178 28.94 20.30 -9.19
C VAL A 178 29.84 21.21 -10.04
N GLY A 179 30.44 20.69 -11.11
CA GLY A 179 31.29 21.43 -12.03
C GLY A 179 30.54 22.56 -12.72
N LEU A 180 29.34 22.29 -13.24
CA LEU A 180 28.44 23.26 -13.88
C LEU A 180 28.01 24.36 -12.91
N THR A 181 27.76 24.03 -11.63
CA THR A 181 27.42 25.05 -10.62
C THR A 181 28.60 26.01 -10.38
N PHE A 182 29.82 25.50 -10.27
CA PHE A 182 31.01 26.36 -10.13
C PHE A 182 31.30 27.16 -11.40
N ALA A 183 31.17 26.54 -12.57
CA ALA A 183 31.32 27.20 -13.87
C ALA A 183 30.30 28.34 -14.05
N LEU A 184 29.06 28.14 -13.57
CA LEU A 184 28.03 29.18 -13.56
C LEU A 184 28.42 30.35 -12.65
N ILE A 185 28.86 30.08 -11.42
CA ILE A 185 29.25 31.12 -10.45
C ILE A 185 30.45 31.92 -10.98
N ILE A 186 31.52 31.23 -11.41
CA ILE A 186 32.74 31.85 -11.91
C ILE A 186 32.46 32.61 -13.20
N GLY A 187 31.72 32.02 -14.14
CA GLY A 187 31.33 32.68 -15.39
C GLY A 187 30.51 33.95 -15.15
N THR A 188 29.60 33.92 -14.18
CA THR A 188 28.80 35.10 -13.80
C THR A 188 29.67 36.18 -13.15
N LEU A 189 30.57 35.81 -12.23
CA LEU A 189 31.51 36.75 -11.60
C LEU A 189 32.47 37.37 -12.62
N HIS A 190 32.92 36.61 -13.61
CA HIS A 190 33.76 37.11 -14.71
C HIS A 190 33.00 38.11 -15.58
N MET A 191 31.75 37.79 -15.93
CA MET A 191 30.86 38.71 -16.65
C MET A 191 30.69 40.04 -15.89
N LEU A 192 30.53 39.97 -14.56
CA LEU A 192 30.41 41.15 -13.71
C LEU A 192 31.73 41.94 -13.56
N LYS A 193 32.87 41.25 -13.53
CA LYS A 193 34.19 41.87 -13.33
C LYS A 193 34.74 42.54 -14.59
N PHE A 194 34.49 41.95 -15.76
CA PHE A 194 35.04 42.42 -17.04
C PHE A 194 33.99 43.11 -17.93
N ASN A 195 32.71 43.11 -17.52
CA ASN A 195 31.60 43.71 -18.24
C ASN A 195 31.41 43.19 -19.69
N ASP A 196 31.84 41.96 -19.95
CA ASP A 196 31.70 41.30 -21.25
C ASP A 196 30.43 40.40 -21.24
N PRO A 197 29.34 40.79 -21.93
CA PRO A 197 28.14 39.99 -21.99
C PRO A 197 28.38 38.73 -22.83
N THR A 198 28.52 37.59 -22.16
CA THR A 198 28.68 36.27 -22.78
C THR A 198 27.44 35.40 -22.50
N ILE A 199 27.00 34.61 -23.48
CA ILE A 199 25.86 33.69 -23.32
C ILE A 199 26.20 32.43 -22.50
N THR A 200 27.49 32.20 -22.22
CA THR A 200 28.03 31.03 -21.54
C THR A 200 27.32 30.70 -20.21
N PRO A 201 27.04 31.65 -19.29
CA PRO A 201 26.33 31.35 -18.05
C PRO A 201 24.90 30.86 -18.29
N LEU A 202 24.21 31.38 -19.31
CA LEU A 202 22.85 30.98 -19.66
C LEU A 202 22.80 29.53 -20.19
N VAL A 203 23.77 29.16 -21.03
CA VAL A 203 23.91 27.79 -21.55
C VAL A 203 24.22 26.81 -20.41
N ILE A 204 25.16 27.15 -19.53
CA ILE A 204 25.52 26.34 -18.35
C ILE A 204 24.29 26.14 -17.45
N LEU A 205 23.50 27.20 -17.22
CA LEU A 205 22.27 27.13 -16.44
C LEU A 205 21.23 26.19 -17.10
N GLY A 206 21.07 26.25 -18.42
CA GLY A 206 20.19 25.36 -19.17
C GLY A 206 20.56 23.88 -19.02
N VAL A 207 21.85 23.56 -19.15
CA VAL A 207 22.35 22.18 -18.96
C VAL A 207 22.15 21.71 -17.51
N LEU A 208 22.44 22.57 -16.53
CA LEU A 208 22.24 22.25 -15.10
C LEU A 208 20.76 21.93 -14.79
N LEU A 209 19.83 22.72 -15.34
CA LEU A 209 18.39 22.48 -15.18
C LEU A 209 17.97 21.17 -15.85
N PHE A 210 18.43 20.90 -17.06
CA PHE A 210 18.16 19.64 -17.76
C PHE A 210 18.61 18.42 -16.93
N GLU A 211 19.83 18.46 -16.38
CA GLU A 211 20.33 17.37 -15.53
C GLU A 211 19.49 17.16 -14.26
N ILE A 212 19.07 18.23 -13.58
CA ILE A 212 18.29 18.12 -12.34
C ILE A 212 16.90 17.52 -12.60
N PHE A 213 16.24 17.90 -13.70
CA PHE A 213 14.88 17.45 -14.03
C PHE A 213 14.83 16.05 -14.68
N PHE A 214 15.75 15.77 -15.61
CA PHE A 214 15.73 14.54 -16.41
C PHE A 214 16.60 13.42 -15.78
N LEU A 215 17.73 13.74 -15.14
CA LEU A 215 18.63 12.74 -14.55
C LEU A 215 18.36 12.54 -13.04
N ARG A 216 17.10 12.22 -12.71
CA ARG A 216 16.58 12.07 -11.33
C ARG A 216 17.39 11.11 -10.45
N ARG A 217 18.15 10.17 -11.03
CA ARG A 217 18.97 9.17 -10.31
C ARG A 217 20.48 9.31 -10.54
N TRP A 218 20.92 10.43 -11.12
CA TRP A 218 22.33 10.69 -11.44
C TRP A 218 23.30 10.44 -10.28
N CYS A 219 22.99 10.96 -9.09
CA CYS A 219 23.87 10.85 -7.92
C CYS A 219 24.10 9.42 -7.41
N SER A 220 23.17 8.49 -7.63
CA SER A 220 23.25 7.13 -7.08
C SER A 220 23.82 6.10 -8.07
N PHE A 221 23.75 6.36 -9.38
CA PHE A 221 24.20 5.41 -10.42
C PHE A 221 25.32 5.94 -11.32
N ILE A 222 25.40 7.26 -11.53
CA ILE A 222 26.24 7.87 -12.57
C ILE A 222 27.37 8.71 -11.98
N CYS A 223 27.29 9.13 -10.71
CA CYS A 223 28.30 10.03 -10.13
C CYS A 223 29.64 9.33 -9.80
N PRO A 224 30.73 9.61 -10.56
CA PRO A 224 32.05 9.04 -10.34
C PRO A 224 32.73 9.62 -9.09
N ILE A 225 32.41 10.86 -8.72
CA ILE A 225 32.83 11.46 -7.44
C ILE A 225 32.28 10.63 -6.27
N GLY A 226 31.01 10.25 -6.35
CA GLY A 226 30.40 9.37 -5.38
C GLY A 226 31.11 8.02 -5.30
N ALA A 227 31.43 7.40 -6.45
CA ALA A 227 32.11 6.11 -6.53
C ALA A 227 33.52 6.15 -5.92
N PHE A 228 34.30 7.17 -6.26
CA PHE A 228 35.66 7.36 -5.74
C PHE A 228 35.68 7.58 -4.22
N ILE A 229 34.78 8.43 -3.71
CA ILE A 229 34.65 8.64 -2.27
C ILE A 229 34.23 7.33 -1.58
N SER A 230 33.32 6.55 -2.17
CA SER A 230 32.93 5.23 -1.63
C SER A 230 34.08 4.22 -1.62
N LEU A 231 34.99 4.28 -2.60
CA LEU A 231 36.17 3.40 -2.64
C LEU A 231 37.10 3.68 -1.45
N ILE A 232 37.43 4.96 -1.23
CA ILE A 232 38.31 5.40 -0.15
C ILE A 232 37.63 5.27 1.22
N SER A 233 36.32 5.54 1.30
CA SER A 233 35.60 5.47 2.58
C SER A 233 35.39 4.04 3.10
N ARG A 234 35.85 3.00 2.41
CA ARG A 234 35.93 1.64 2.97
C ARG A 234 36.80 1.59 4.22
N PHE A 235 37.80 2.48 4.31
CA PHE A 235 38.67 2.62 5.48
C PHE A 235 38.08 3.54 6.57
N ASN A 236 36.94 4.18 6.31
CA ASN A 236 36.31 5.06 7.27
C ASN A 236 35.59 4.27 8.36
N LYS A 237 36.12 4.35 9.59
CA LYS A 237 35.49 3.79 10.80
C LYS A 237 34.77 4.86 11.64
N THR A 238 34.96 6.14 11.31
CA THR A 238 34.45 7.27 12.09
C THR A 238 33.11 7.79 11.53
N PHE A 239 32.17 8.14 12.40
CA PHE A 239 30.81 8.59 12.04
C PHE A 239 29.92 7.54 11.35
N VAL A 240 30.21 6.25 11.53
CA VAL A 240 29.32 5.16 11.12
C VAL A 240 28.16 5.05 12.13
N PRO A 241 26.88 4.98 11.68
CA PRO A 241 25.76 4.81 12.59
C PRO A 241 25.86 3.47 13.32
N LYS A 242 25.68 3.49 14.63
CA LYS A 242 25.61 2.28 15.46
C LYS A 242 24.21 2.14 16.04
N ILE A 243 23.69 0.92 16.00
CA ILE A 243 22.47 0.57 16.73
C ILE A 243 22.86 0.11 18.12
N ASP A 244 22.27 0.75 19.12
CA ASP A 244 22.22 0.22 20.47
C ASP A 244 21.26 -0.98 20.47
N ALA A 245 21.83 -2.18 20.50
CA ALA A 245 21.06 -3.43 20.43
C ALA A 245 20.03 -3.51 21.57
N GLN A 246 20.35 -2.99 22.76
CA GLN A 246 19.44 -3.01 23.90
C GLN A 246 18.25 -2.08 23.68
N LYS A 247 18.46 -0.87 23.14
CA LYS A 247 17.36 0.08 22.87
C LYS A 247 16.55 -0.28 21.63
N CYS A 248 17.09 -1.09 20.74
CA CYS A 248 16.44 -1.42 19.49
C CYS A 248 15.15 -2.23 19.77
N LEU A 249 14.04 -1.85 19.11
CA LEU A 249 12.78 -2.59 19.18
C LEU A 249 12.93 -4.08 18.79
N ARG A 250 13.99 -4.45 18.06
CA ARG A 250 14.33 -5.83 17.75
C ARG A 250 14.77 -6.66 18.95
N ALA A 251 15.43 -6.07 19.94
CA ALA A 251 15.75 -6.80 21.18
C ALA A 251 14.49 -7.18 21.95
N SER A 252 13.37 -6.52 21.66
CA SER A 252 12.04 -6.86 22.18
C SER A 252 11.22 -7.77 21.24
N GLY A 253 11.83 -8.38 20.22
CA GLY A 253 11.17 -9.32 19.28
C GLY A 253 10.54 -8.68 18.03
N LEU A 254 10.44 -7.34 17.97
CA LEU A 254 9.67 -6.66 16.93
C LEU A 254 10.45 -6.50 15.62
N ASN A 255 9.84 -6.87 14.48
CA ASN A 255 10.44 -6.66 13.14
C ASN A 255 10.32 -5.20 12.64
N CYS A 256 11.01 -4.27 13.31
CA CYS A 256 11.03 -2.86 12.95
C CYS A 256 11.92 -2.57 11.71
N GLN A 257 11.37 -1.86 10.71
CA GLN A 257 12.09 -1.46 9.47
C GLN A 257 12.28 0.05 9.30
N VAL A 258 11.95 0.85 10.31
CA VAL A 258 11.85 2.32 10.20
C VAL A 258 13.17 2.96 9.76
N CYS A 259 14.31 2.52 10.29
CA CYS A 259 15.62 3.06 9.94
C CYS A 259 16.03 2.75 8.49
N ARG A 260 15.66 1.57 7.97
CA ARG A 260 15.91 1.16 6.58
C ARG A 260 15.06 1.99 5.62
N ASN A 261 13.78 2.12 5.90
CA ASN A 261 12.82 2.91 5.09
C ASN A 261 13.16 4.41 5.10
N ALA A 262 13.82 4.89 6.15
CA ALA A 262 14.31 6.25 6.24
C ALA A 262 15.60 6.51 5.45
N CYS A 263 16.35 5.46 5.10
CA CYS A 263 17.69 5.58 4.54
C CYS A 263 17.63 5.75 3.01
N PRO A 264 18.15 6.86 2.44
CA PRO A 264 18.17 7.07 0.98
C PRO A 264 18.96 6.00 0.21
N GLU A 265 19.93 5.38 0.87
CA GLU A 265 20.75 4.29 0.33
C GLU A 265 20.20 2.90 0.68
N SER A 266 19.04 2.84 1.36
CA SER A 266 18.40 1.61 1.82
C SER A 266 19.30 0.71 2.70
N ILE A 267 20.28 1.31 3.38
CA ILE A 267 21.22 0.59 4.26
C ILE A 267 20.44 -0.06 5.39
N ASP A 268 20.63 -1.36 5.51
CA ASP A 268 20.04 -2.15 6.57
C ASP A 268 20.95 -2.16 7.80
N LEU A 269 20.61 -1.34 8.80
CA LEU A 269 21.33 -1.28 10.07
C LEU A 269 21.04 -2.49 10.98
N ARG A 270 20.14 -3.40 10.56
CA ARG A 270 19.68 -4.54 11.36
C ARG A 270 20.69 -5.69 11.41
N LYS A 271 21.68 -5.72 10.51
CA LYS A 271 22.81 -6.66 10.49
C LYS A 271 24.10 -5.92 10.87
N SER A 272 25.17 -6.64 11.20
CA SER A 272 26.50 -6.03 11.25
C SER A 272 26.77 -5.40 9.89
N ILE A 273 26.98 -4.08 9.85
CA ILE A 273 27.08 -3.33 8.61
C ILE A 273 28.37 -3.77 7.90
N PRO A 274 28.31 -4.45 6.74
CA PRO A 274 29.51 -4.79 6.00
C PRO A 274 30.21 -3.50 5.54
N SER A 275 31.52 -3.55 5.32
CA SER A 275 32.33 -2.40 4.89
C SER A 275 31.83 -1.77 3.57
N SER A 276 31.16 -2.55 2.73
CA SER A 276 30.47 -2.09 1.50
C SER A 276 29.28 -1.17 1.76
N ASP A 277 28.56 -1.37 2.87
CA ASP A 277 27.36 -0.60 3.18
C ASP A 277 27.69 0.61 4.06
N SER A 278 28.69 0.48 4.94
CA SER A 278 29.20 1.60 5.74
C SER A 278 29.84 2.67 4.84
N SER A 279 30.54 2.26 3.78
CA SER A 279 31.16 3.15 2.79
C SER A 279 30.14 3.85 1.87
N ARG A 280 28.87 3.43 1.88
CA ARG A 280 27.78 4.10 1.16
C ARG A 280 27.02 5.10 2.03
N CYS A 281 27.14 5.02 3.34
CA CYS A 281 26.42 5.87 4.28
C CYS A 281 26.72 7.36 4.04
N LEU A 282 25.69 8.13 3.68
CA LEU A 282 25.76 9.59 3.47
C LEU A 282 25.89 10.40 4.77
N LYS A 283 25.82 9.72 5.93
CA LYS A 283 25.82 10.36 7.26
C LYS A 283 24.74 11.43 7.38
N CYS A 284 23.60 11.18 6.72
CA CYS A 284 22.48 12.11 6.67
C CYS A 284 21.64 12.13 7.97
N GLY A 285 21.87 11.18 8.88
CA GLY A 285 21.16 11.10 10.15
C GLY A 285 19.66 10.80 10.04
N ALA A 286 19.11 10.57 8.85
CA ALA A 286 17.67 10.30 8.64
C ALA A 286 17.19 9.07 9.43
N CYS A 287 18.02 8.02 9.47
CA CYS A 287 17.76 6.81 10.25
C CYS A 287 17.67 7.09 11.76
N ALA A 288 18.52 7.95 12.31
CA ALA A 288 18.46 8.36 13.72
C ALA A 288 17.29 9.29 14.01
N GLN A 289 16.92 10.15 13.06
CA GLN A 289 15.78 11.06 13.21
C GLN A 289 14.44 10.34 13.18
N LYS A 290 14.28 9.32 12.32
CA LYS A 290 13.04 8.55 12.23
C LYS A 290 12.98 7.40 13.24
N CYS A 291 14.04 7.10 13.99
CA CYS A 291 14.04 6.00 14.95
C CYS A 291 13.11 6.30 16.14
N PRO A 292 12.03 5.53 16.37
CA PRO A 292 11.04 5.85 17.41
C PRO A 292 11.60 5.73 18.82
N VAL A 293 12.56 4.83 19.03
CA VAL A 293 13.21 4.56 20.33
C VAL A 293 14.61 5.18 20.45
N SER A 294 15.01 6.01 19.48
CA SER A 294 16.35 6.63 19.44
C SER A 294 17.51 5.63 19.61
N ALA A 295 17.36 4.39 19.12
CA ALA A 295 18.38 3.35 19.20
C ALA A 295 19.56 3.57 18.25
N VAL A 296 19.42 4.43 17.24
CA VAL A 296 20.50 4.74 16.28
C VAL A 296 21.30 5.94 16.78
N SER A 297 22.60 5.75 16.96
CA SER A 297 23.52 6.79 17.44
C SER A 297 24.69 7.04 16.47
N PHE A 298 25.24 8.25 16.51
CA PHE A 298 26.46 8.63 15.81
C PHE A 298 27.52 9.02 16.86
N PRO A 299 28.69 8.35 16.91
CA PRO A 299 29.60 8.38 18.06
C PRO A 299 30.15 9.76 18.46
N PHE A 300 30.22 10.74 17.54
CA PHE A 300 30.73 12.09 17.84
C PHE A 300 29.63 13.11 18.18
N PHE A 301 28.38 12.80 17.86
CA PHE A 301 27.21 13.63 18.19
C PHE A 301 26.45 13.00 19.35
N LYS A 302 27.12 12.73 20.47
CA LYS A 302 26.41 12.42 21.72
C LYS A 302 25.58 13.65 22.08
N ALA A 303 24.28 13.60 21.76
CA ALA A 303 23.34 14.53 22.35
C ALA A 303 23.42 14.32 23.87
N LYS A 304 23.88 15.33 24.60
CA LYS A 304 23.64 15.44 26.05
C LYS A 304 22.12 15.50 26.19
N GLN A 305 21.48 14.35 26.41
CA GLN A 305 20.05 14.26 26.71
C GLN A 305 19.87 14.86 28.10
N LYS A 306 19.14 15.97 28.17
CA LYS A 306 18.70 16.58 29.43
C LYS A 306 17.34 15.96 29.75
N ASN A 307 17.23 15.40 30.96
CA ASN A 307 16.07 14.79 31.63
C ASN A 307 15.73 13.37 31.11
N GLU A 308 15.56 12.33 31.91
CA GLU A 308 15.54 12.14 33.36
C GLU A 308 15.73 10.62 33.65
N THR A 309 16.45 10.33 34.73
CA THR A 309 16.50 9.08 35.51
C THR A 309 16.86 7.75 34.82
N THR A 310 18.08 7.32 35.16
CA THR A 310 18.59 5.94 35.25
C THR A 310 17.49 4.89 35.41
N ARG A 311 17.38 3.94 34.47
CA ARG A 311 16.96 2.55 34.71
C ARG A 311 17.25 1.68 33.47
N GLN A 312 17.58 0.43 33.77
CA GLN A 312 18.11 -0.64 32.93
C GLN A 312 17.35 -0.91 31.63
N ALA A 313 18.00 -1.69 30.76
CA ALA A 313 17.59 -2.17 29.44
C ALA A 313 16.09 -2.47 29.28
N PRO A 314 15.50 -2.30 28.08
CA PRO A 314 14.09 -2.59 27.87
C PRO A 314 13.84 -4.09 27.85
N ASN A 315 13.53 -4.61 29.05
CA ASN A 315 12.63 -5.73 29.25
C ASN A 315 11.26 -5.36 28.63
N PRO A 316 10.45 -6.27 28.05
CA PRO A 316 9.08 -6.00 27.54
C PRO A 316 8.19 -5.12 28.45
N VAL A 317 8.48 -5.08 29.75
CA VAL A 317 7.87 -4.17 30.75
C VAL A 317 8.14 -2.67 30.48
N TYR A 318 9.28 -2.30 29.88
CA TYR A 318 9.71 -0.91 29.69
C TYR A 318 8.98 -0.21 28.52
N LEU A 319 8.60 -0.94 27.48
CA LEU A 319 7.80 -0.40 26.36
C LEU A 319 6.41 0.04 26.81
N LYS A 320 5.82 -0.66 27.78
CA LYS A 320 4.55 -0.30 28.43
C LYS A 320 4.60 1.05 29.16
N LYS A 321 5.81 1.56 29.46
CA LYS A 321 6.05 2.83 30.16
C LYS A 321 6.31 4.02 29.23
N ILE A 322 6.70 3.77 27.98
CA ILE A 322 7.01 4.81 26.97
C ILE A 322 5.81 5.05 26.04
N LEU A 323 5.09 3.99 25.68
CA LEU A 323 3.91 4.12 24.83
C LEU A 323 2.71 4.56 25.69
N PRO A 324 1.86 5.46 25.19
CA PRO A 324 0.58 5.73 25.84
C PRO A 324 -0.17 4.43 26.10
N ALA A 325 -0.80 4.34 27.27
CA ALA A 325 -1.68 3.22 27.56
C ALA A 325 -2.74 3.13 26.46
N ALA A 326 -3.12 1.89 26.12
CA ALA A 326 -4.22 1.65 25.20
C ALA A 326 -5.44 2.43 25.67
N VAL A 327 -6.03 3.22 24.78
CA VAL A 327 -7.27 3.90 25.11
C VAL A 327 -8.33 2.81 25.16
N SER A 328 -8.82 2.52 26.37
CA SER A 328 -9.98 1.68 26.54
C SER A 328 -11.13 2.31 25.75
N THR A 329 -11.50 1.70 24.63
CA THR A 329 -12.86 1.84 24.15
C THR A 329 -13.71 1.25 25.25
N GLN A 330 -14.73 1.98 25.74
CA GLN A 330 -15.76 1.31 26.51
C GLN A 330 -16.16 0.09 25.68
N LYS A 331 -15.97 -1.13 26.19
CA LYS A 331 -16.57 -2.33 25.60
C LYS A 331 -18.03 -1.95 25.49
N SER A 332 -18.49 -1.52 24.33
CA SER A 332 -19.91 -1.34 24.10
C SER A 332 -20.41 -2.77 24.00
N VAL A 333 -20.70 -3.37 25.15
CA VAL A 333 -21.53 -4.56 25.20
C VAL A 333 -22.82 -4.11 24.54
N VAL A 334 -22.99 -4.52 23.28
CA VAL A 334 -24.19 -4.19 22.53
C VAL A 334 -25.33 -4.79 23.33
N SER A 335 -26.22 -3.95 23.86
CA SER A 335 -27.34 -4.44 24.66
C SER A 335 -28.05 -5.57 23.90
N LYS A 336 -28.46 -6.60 24.64
CA LYS A 336 -29.28 -7.72 24.12
C LYS A 336 -30.58 -7.23 23.47
N GLU A 337 -30.99 -5.99 23.77
CA GLU A 337 -32.25 -5.40 23.34
C GLU A 337 -32.08 -4.43 22.16
N THR A 338 -30.84 -4.10 21.76
CA THR A 338 -30.58 -3.05 20.78
C THR A 338 -30.05 -3.59 19.46
N PHE A 339 -30.78 -3.29 18.37
CA PHE A 339 -30.38 -3.56 16.97
C PHE A 339 -29.53 -2.44 16.35
N THR A 340 -29.13 -1.44 17.13
CA THR A 340 -28.30 -0.33 16.66
C THR A 340 -26.82 -0.68 16.80
N ALA A 341 -26.03 -0.44 15.75
CA ALA A 341 -24.58 -0.61 15.82
C ALA A 341 -24.00 0.31 16.89
N PRO A 342 -23.06 -0.15 17.73
CA PRO A 342 -22.39 0.73 18.66
C PRO A 342 -21.64 1.80 17.89
N GLU A 343 -21.88 3.06 18.25
CA GLU A 343 -20.98 4.14 17.87
C GLU A 343 -19.76 4.10 18.80
N GLU A 344 -18.87 3.12 18.61
CA GLU A 344 -17.53 3.17 19.18
C GLU A 344 -16.75 4.31 18.50
N THR A 345 -17.08 5.54 18.87
CA THR A 345 -16.39 6.72 18.38
C THR A 345 -15.38 7.17 19.42
N PHE A 346 -14.13 7.27 18.99
CA PHE A 346 -13.18 8.04 19.77
C PHE A 346 -13.60 9.50 19.79
N THR A 347 -13.47 10.15 20.95
CA THR A 347 -13.36 11.61 20.97
C THR A 347 -12.08 12.01 20.24
N LEU A 348 -11.96 13.26 19.77
CA LEU A 348 -10.72 13.73 19.15
C LEU A 348 -9.51 13.53 20.08
N LYS A 349 -9.69 13.73 21.38
CA LYS A 349 -8.66 13.48 22.39
C LYS A 349 -8.22 12.02 22.40
N ASN A 350 -9.17 11.09 22.43
CA ASN A 350 -8.90 9.65 22.44
C ASN A 350 -8.27 9.19 21.12
N ALA A 351 -8.74 9.71 19.98
CA ALA A 351 -8.18 9.40 18.67
C ALA A 351 -6.72 9.84 18.56
N LYS A 352 -6.39 11.05 19.07
CA LYS A 352 -5.00 11.53 19.14
C LYS A 352 -4.13 10.64 20.02
N LEU A 353 -4.64 10.26 21.19
CA LEU A 353 -3.91 9.43 22.15
C LEU A 353 -3.63 8.03 21.60
N GLU A 354 -4.66 7.36 21.07
CA GLU A 354 -4.54 6.00 20.52
C GLU A 354 -3.67 5.98 19.26
N SER A 355 -3.84 6.94 18.35
CA SER A 355 -3.00 7.04 17.15
C SER A 355 -1.52 7.35 17.47
N SER A 356 -1.23 8.04 18.57
CA SER A 356 0.14 8.32 19.03
C SER A 356 0.89 7.06 19.50
N ARG A 357 0.20 5.94 19.72
CA ARG A 357 0.84 4.64 20.00
C ARG A 357 1.50 4.05 18.75
N CYS A 358 1.08 4.45 17.55
CA CYS A 358 1.59 3.89 16.30
C CYS A 358 3.09 4.15 16.10
N ILE A 359 3.89 3.09 15.96
CA ILE A 359 5.34 3.16 15.74
C ILE A 359 5.74 3.34 14.25
N GLN A 360 4.78 3.56 13.36
CA GLN A 360 5.01 3.83 11.93
C GLN A 360 5.79 2.72 11.19
N CYS A 361 5.57 1.45 11.56
CA CYS A 361 6.31 0.30 10.99
C CYS A 361 5.81 -0.16 9.61
N GLY A 362 4.52 0.06 9.29
CA GLY A 362 3.91 -0.35 8.01
C GLY A 362 3.42 -1.80 7.93
N ALA A 363 3.58 -2.63 8.97
CA ALA A 363 3.10 -4.03 8.96
C ALA A 363 1.60 -4.15 8.67
N CYS A 364 0.79 -3.23 9.22
CA CYS A 364 -0.64 -3.15 8.96
C CYS A 364 -1.00 -2.86 7.50
N VAL A 365 -0.13 -2.19 6.74
CA VAL A 365 -0.33 -1.91 5.30
C VAL A 365 -0.16 -3.20 4.51
N GLN A 366 0.88 -3.98 4.82
CA GLN A 366 1.17 -5.25 4.15
C GLN A 366 0.10 -6.30 4.41
N ALA A 367 -0.47 -6.32 5.62
CA ALA A 367 -1.54 -7.22 5.99
C ALA A 367 -2.93 -6.79 5.49
N CYS A 368 -3.09 -5.54 5.02
CA CYS A 368 -4.36 -5.04 4.53
C CYS A 368 -4.49 -5.36 3.04
N PRO A 369 -5.50 -6.12 2.58
CA PRO A 369 -5.69 -6.41 1.16
C PRO A 369 -5.78 -5.14 0.30
N GLN A 370 -6.40 -4.09 0.83
CA GLN A 370 -6.50 -2.79 0.17
C GLN A 370 -5.22 -1.96 0.20
N HIS A 371 -4.16 -2.39 0.91
CA HIS A 371 -2.92 -1.63 1.09
C HIS A 371 -3.16 -0.19 1.58
N ASN A 372 -4.11 -0.03 2.51
CA ASN A 372 -4.49 1.28 3.02
C ASN A 372 -3.29 2.00 3.69
N PRO A 373 -3.14 3.33 3.52
CA PRO A 373 -2.03 4.10 4.08
C PRO A 373 -2.21 4.36 5.59
N ILE A 374 -2.43 3.30 6.36
CA ILE A 374 -2.77 3.34 7.79
C ILE A 374 -1.76 4.19 8.59
N PRO A 375 -0.43 4.02 8.46
CA PRO A 375 0.52 4.84 9.22
C PRO A 375 0.37 6.35 8.96
N ASP A 376 0.12 6.76 7.73
CA ASP A 376 -0.07 8.17 7.37
C ASP A 376 -1.38 8.72 7.93
N VAL A 377 -2.46 7.92 7.91
CA VAL A 377 -3.74 8.28 8.51
C VAL A 377 -3.58 8.44 10.03
N LEU A 378 -2.92 7.49 10.69
CA LEU A 378 -2.70 7.56 12.14
C LEU A 378 -1.78 8.71 12.52
N LYS A 379 -0.75 9.01 11.72
CA LYS A 379 0.10 10.18 11.94
C LYS A 379 -0.70 11.47 11.87
N ALA A 380 -1.53 11.64 10.85
CA ALA A 380 -2.39 12.82 10.72
C ALA A 380 -3.38 12.94 11.89
N LEU A 381 -3.93 11.82 12.38
CA LEU A 381 -4.76 11.81 13.59
C LEU A 381 -3.98 12.20 14.84
N ALA A 382 -2.74 11.72 15.02
CA ALA A 382 -1.90 12.06 16.16
C ALA A 382 -1.57 13.57 16.18
N ASP A 383 -1.33 14.15 15.00
CA ASP A 383 -1.12 15.60 14.80
C ASP A 383 -2.42 16.41 15.02
N GLY A 384 -3.59 15.76 15.07
CA GLY A 384 -4.91 16.38 15.20
C GLY A 384 -5.54 16.83 13.87
N ASP A 385 -4.91 16.52 12.74
CA ASP A 385 -5.40 16.84 11.40
C ASP A 385 -6.39 15.78 10.90
N THR A 386 -7.61 15.86 11.44
CA THR A 386 -8.72 14.96 11.05
C THR A 386 -9.08 15.07 9.56
N LYS A 387 -8.87 16.23 8.94
CA LYS A 387 -9.19 16.45 7.52
C LYS A 387 -8.21 15.69 6.63
N ALA A 388 -6.90 15.85 6.88
CA ALA A 388 -5.90 15.10 6.12
C ALA A 388 -6.01 13.60 6.35
N ALA A 389 -6.29 13.16 7.58
CA ALA A 389 -6.53 11.75 7.90
C ALA A 389 -7.68 11.16 7.05
N GLY A 390 -8.84 11.84 7.04
CA GLY A 390 -10.00 11.42 6.27
C GLY A 390 -9.76 11.41 4.77
N GLN A 391 -9.12 12.45 4.22
CA GLN A 391 -8.79 12.54 2.79
C GLN A 391 -7.83 11.43 2.32
N LYS A 392 -6.85 11.08 3.17
CA LYS A 392 -5.94 9.97 2.88
C LYS A 392 -6.65 8.61 2.88
N LEU A 393 -7.66 8.46 3.73
CA LEU A 393 -8.39 7.21 3.90
C LEU A 393 -9.49 7.02 2.84
N LEU A 394 -10.20 8.09 2.48
CA LEU A 394 -11.30 8.11 1.51
C LEU A 394 -10.81 8.33 0.07
N GLN A 395 -9.77 7.60 -0.32
CA GLN A 395 -9.35 7.54 -1.72
C GLN A 395 -10.37 6.74 -2.55
N ALA A 396 -10.34 6.93 -3.87
CA ALA A 396 -11.27 6.26 -4.76
C ALA A 396 -11.19 4.73 -4.62
N GLY A 397 -12.35 4.09 -4.56
CA GLY A 397 -12.49 2.66 -4.39
C GLY A 397 -12.24 2.15 -2.97
N LYS A 398 -12.16 3.02 -1.95
CA LYS A 398 -12.06 2.65 -0.53
C LYS A 398 -13.40 2.81 0.18
N LEU A 399 -13.74 1.84 1.04
CA LEU A 399 -14.95 1.85 1.88
C LEU A 399 -14.59 1.64 3.36
N PRO A 400 -13.82 2.58 3.97
CA PRO A 400 -13.35 2.45 5.35
C PRO A 400 -14.48 2.32 6.39
N GLU A 401 -15.65 2.91 6.12
CA GLU A 401 -16.86 2.82 6.96
C GLU A 401 -17.46 1.41 6.99
N LEU A 402 -17.15 0.56 6.00
CA LEU A 402 -17.51 -0.85 6.05
C LEU A 402 -16.40 -1.65 6.76
N CYS A 403 -15.15 -1.40 6.36
CA CYS A 403 -14.00 -2.13 6.89
C CYS A 403 -13.78 -1.91 8.39
N SER A 404 -14.07 -0.71 8.92
CA SER A 404 -13.92 -0.44 10.35
C SER A 404 -14.85 -1.27 11.22
N HIS A 405 -15.98 -1.74 10.69
CA HIS A 405 -16.94 -2.55 11.42
C HIS A 405 -16.82 -4.05 11.12
N LEU A 406 -16.45 -4.41 9.88
CA LEU A 406 -16.55 -5.79 9.40
C LEU A 406 -15.22 -6.50 9.21
N CYS A 407 -14.10 -5.79 9.26
CA CYS A 407 -12.81 -6.48 9.23
C CYS A 407 -12.57 -7.20 10.57
N PRO A 408 -12.16 -8.49 10.54
CA PRO A 408 -11.79 -9.22 11.75
C PRO A 408 -10.51 -8.62 12.37
N LYS A 409 -10.53 -8.37 13.68
CA LYS A 409 -9.39 -7.82 14.42
C LYS A 409 -8.18 -8.78 14.43
N ASP A 410 -8.43 -10.07 14.31
CA ASP A 410 -7.48 -11.18 14.45
C ASP A 410 -6.86 -11.69 13.13
N LYS A 411 -7.21 -11.14 11.95
CA LYS A 411 -6.66 -11.62 10.66
C LYS A 411 -5.88 -10.62 9.82
N PHE A 412 -6.10 -9.31 9.99
CA PHE A 412 -5.52 -8.28 9.10
C PHE A 412 -4.68 -7.25 9.86
N CYS A 413 -5.03 -5.97 9.71
CA CYS A 413 -4.18 -4.85 10.09
C CYS A 413 -3.90 -4.76 11.60
N MET A 414 -4.87 -5.11 12.45
CA MET A 414 -4.71 -5.13 13.90
C MET A 414 -3.90 -6.36 14.36
N ALA A 415 -4.18 -7.54 13.80
CA ALA A 415 -3.40 -8.75 14.06
C ALA A 415 -1.92 -8.62 13.67
N ALA A 416 -1.65 -7.94 12.55
CA ALA A 416 -0.29 -7.65 12.11
C ALA A 416 0.37 -6.49 12.86
N CYS A 417 -0.32 -5.86 13.83
CA CYS A 417 0.26 -4.78 14.61
C CYS A 417 1.29 -5.37 15.60
N PRO A 418 2.57 -5.00 15.48
CA PRO A 418 3.60 -5.59 16.34
C PRO A 418 3.45 -5.18 17.81
N LEU A 419 2.67 -4.14 18.12
CA LEU A 419 2.34 -3.81 19.50
C LEU A 419 1.50 -4.88 20.20
N GLY A 420 0.78 -5.73 19.44
CA GLY A 420 -0.03 -6.83 19.96
C GLY A 420 0.76 -7.89 20.74
N GLU A 421 2.07 -8.00 20.51
CA GLU A 421 2.94 -8.95 21.20
C GLU A 421 3.31 -8.50 22.63
N ILE A 422 3.25 -7.20 22.89
CA ILE A 422 3.74 -6.57 24.14
C ILE A 422 2.64 -5.79 24.90
N SER A 423 1.57 -5.42 24.21
CA SER A 423 0.43 -4.66 24.71
C SER A 423 -0.78 -4.90 23.81
N GLU A 424 -1.90 -4.22 24.04
CA GLU A 424 -2.99 -4.22 23.05
C GLU A 424 -2.50 -3.65 21.70
N PRO A 425 -2.89 -4.23 20.55
CA PRO A 425 -2.60 -3.62 19.26
C PRO A 425 -3.22 -2.23 19.17
N VAL A 426 -2.73 -1.40 18.25
CA VAL A 426 -3.39 -0.11 17.98
C VAL A 426 -4.81 -0.40 17.48
N ASN A 427 -5.82 0.26 18.06
CA ASN A 427 -7.20 0.13 17.60
C ASN A 427 -7.42 0.86 16.27
N ILE A 428 -6.89 0.27 15.20
CA ILE A 428 -6.91 0.80 13.83
C ILE A 428 -8.37 0.97 13.39
N HIS A 429 -9.24 -0.01 13.67
CA HIS A 429 -10.63 0.02 13.22
C HIS A 429 -11.39 1.24 13.77
N ALA A 430 -11.32 1.52 15.07
CA ALA A 430 -11.94 2.70 15.68
C ALA A 430 -11.36 4.02 15.15
N LEU A 431 -10.04 4.08 14.91
CA LEU A 431 -9.40 5.26 14.31
C LEU A 431 -9.84 5.49 12.85
N LEU A 432 -9.97 4.43 12.05
CA LEU A 432 -10.45 4.51 10.68
C LEU A 432 -11.93 4.92 10.64
N TYR A 433 -12.76 4.39 11.54
CA TYR A 433 -14.14 4.85 11.67
C TYR A 433 -14.19 6.33 12.02
N PHE A 434 -13.48 6.76 13.07
CA PHE A 434 -13.42 8.16 13.51
C PHE A 434 -13.01 9.12 12.39
N ALA A 435 -11.99 8.76 11.60
CA ALA A 435 -11.52 9.60 10.49
C ALA A 435 -12.51 9.62 9.32
N SER A 436 -13.07 8.46 8.96
CA SER A 436 -13.95 8.33 7.79
C SER A 436 -15.33 8.94 8.03
N SER A 437 -16.00 8.62 9.14
CA SER A 437 -17.34 9.11 9.46
C SER A 437 -17.40 10.64 9.41
N ARG A 438 -16.54 11.32 10.18
CA ARG A 438 -16.47 12.79 10.24
C ARG A 438 -16.22 13.44 8.87
N THR A 439 -15.49 12.76 8.01
CA THR A 439 -15.15 13.28 6.68
C THR A 439 -16.32 13.09 5.71
N LEU A 440 -17.02 11.95 5.79
CA LEU A 440 -18.24 11.68 5.03
C LEU A 440 -19.40 12.55 5.46
N ASP A 441 -19.58 12.80 6.75
CA ASP A 441 -20.65 13.64 7.30
C ASP A 441 -20.52 15.10 6.81
N ARG A 442 -19.28 15.55 6.53
CA ARG A 442 -18.99 16.84 5.90
C ARG A 442 -19.19 16.86 4.38
N GLY A 443 -19.72 15.77 3.81
CA GLY A 443 -19.98 15.65 2.38
C GLY A 443 -18.72 15.55 1.52
N TYR A 444 -17.61 15.04 2.07
CA TYR A 444 -16.38 14.83 1.30
C TYR A 444 -16.64 13.88 0.13
N ARG A 445 -16.03 14.22 -1.01
CA ARG A 445 -16.11 13.47 -2.27
C ARG A 445 -14.71 13.36 -2.84
N THR A 446 -14.39 12.19 -3.39
CA THR A 446 -13.13 11.94 -4.10
C THR A 446 -12.97 12.91 -5.27
N HIS A 447 -11.72 13.23 -5.60
CA HIS A 447 -11.42 14.07 -6.77
C HIS A 447 -11.97 13.41 -8.04
N ARG A 448 -12.50 14.22 -8.95
CA ARG A 448 -13.19 13.74 -10.16
C ARG A 448 -12.50 14.22 -11.42
N ALA A 449 -12.17 13.27 -12.29
CA ALA A 449 -11.95 13.60 -13.69
C ALA A 449 -13.28 14.03 -14.35
N ARG A 450 -13.20 15.06 -15.20
CA ARG A 450 -14.33 15.52 -16.02
C ARG A 450 -14.72 14.42 -17.01
N THR A 451 -16.01 14.11 -17.06
CA THR A 451 -16.59 13.24 -18.10
C THR A 451 -17.14 14.12 -19.23
N ASN A 452 -17.07 13.64 -20.46
CA ASN A 452 -17.71 14.28 -21.61
C ASN A 452 -18.52 13.25 -22.42
N ARG A 453 -19.16 13.69 -23.53
CA ARG A 453 -19.96 12.79 -24.38
C ARG A 453 -19.15 11.61 -24.94
N LYS A 454 -17.85 11.78 -25.20
CA LYS A 454 -16.95 10.74 -25.73
C LYS A 454 -16.29 9.87 -24.65
N SER A 455 -16.54 10.14 -23.35
CA SER A 455 -16.04 9.28 -22.27
C SER A 455 -16.62 7.87 -22.40
N PRO A 456 -15.78 6.82 -22.32
CA PRO A 456 -16.26 5.45 -22.36
C PRO A 456 -17.21 5.12 -21.21
N SER A 457 -18.17 4.24 -21.45
CA SER A 457 -19.18 3.80 -20.49
C SER A 457 -18.87 2.40 -19.95
N VAL A 458 -19.12 2.20 -18.65
CA VAL A 458 -18.94 0.93 -17.96
C VAL A 458 -20.21 0.57 -17.20
N ALA A 459 -20.75 -0.61 -17.47
CA ALA A 459 -21.82 -1.21 -16.67
C ALA A 459 -21.23 -2.00 -15.51
N VAL A 460 -21.74 -1.82 -14.30
CA VAL A 460 -21.38 -2.60 -13.11
C VAL A 460 -22.62 -3.33 -12.61
N ILE A 461 -22.59 -4.65 -12.65
CA ILE A 461 -23.71 -5.51 -12.23
C ILE A 461 -23.50 -5.94 -10.79
N GLY A 462 -24.34 -5.45 -9.89
CA GLY A 462 -24.27 -5.65 -8.44
C GLY A 462 -23.64 -4.45 -7.71
N ALA A 463 -24.37 -3.90 -6.75
CA ALA A 463 -23.95 -2.78 -5.91
C ALA A 463 -23.39 -3.22 -4.54
N GLY A 464 -22.78 -4.41 -4.49
CA GLY A 464 -22.00 -4.87 -3.33
C GLY A 464 -20.66 -4.15 -3.19
N PRO A 465 -19.86 -4.45 -2.14
CA PRO A 465 -18.58 -3.80 -1.87
C PRO A 465 -17.60 -3.81 -3.06
N ALA A 466 -17.54 -4.92 -3.81
CA ALA A 466 -16.69 -5.03 -5.00
C ALA A 466 -17.14 -4.09 -6.13
N GLY A 467 -18.44 -4.10 -6.46
CA GLY A 467 -19.02 -3.25 -7.50
C GLY A 467 -18.89 -1.76 -7.16
N LEU A 468 -19.20 -1.38 -5.91
CA LEU A 468 -19.07 0.00 -5.44
C LEU A 468 -17.62 0.51 -5.46
N ALA A 469 -16.66 -0.33 -5.03
CA ALA A 469 -15.25 0.01 -5.08
C ALA A 469 -14.77 0.23 -6.53
N ALA A 470 -15.19 -0.66 -7.43
CA ALA A 470 -14.84 -0.53 -8.84
C ALA A 470 -15.49 0.72 -9.47
N ALA A 471 -16.77 0.95 -9.19
CA ALA A 471 -17.54 2.07 -9.73
C ALA A 471 -16.94 3.42 -9.31
N ASP A 472 -16.58 3.58 -8.03
CA ASP A 472 -15.94 4.80 -7.52
C ASP A 472 -14.55 5.02 -8.16
N MET A 473 -13.75 3.96 -8.27
CA MET A 473 -12.44 4.04 -8.90
C MET A 473 -12.53 4.42 -10.39
N LEU A 474 -13.40 3.75 -11.16
CA LEU A 474 -13.64 4.07 -12.57
C LEU A 474 -14.21 5.48 -12.74
N ARG A 475 -15.17 5.87 -11.90
CA ARG A 475 -15.75 7.21 -11.98
C ARG A 475 -14.71 8.30 -11.72
N SER A 476 -13.82 8.09 -10.74
CA SER A 476 -12.73 9.01 -10.43
C SER A 476 -11.74 9.19 -11.59
N GLN A 477 -11.59 8.17 -12.43
CA GLN A 477 -10.74 8.15 -13.62
C GLN A 477 -11.41 8.76 -14.87
N GLY A 478 -12.69 9.12 -14.79
CA GLY A 478 -13.38 9.86 -15.86
C GLY A 478 -14.21 8.99 -16.81
N PHE A 479 -14.51 7.75 -16.42
CA PHE A 479 -15.48 6.89 -17.09
C PHE A 479 -16.91 7.26 -16.70
N LYS A 480 -17.87 7.02 -17.60
CA LYS A 480 -19.29 7.01 -17.25
C LYS A 480 -19.59 5.65 -16.64
N VAL A 481 -20.21 5.63 -15.46
CA VAL A 481 -20.45 4.37 -14.74
C VAL A 481 -21.93 4.28 -14.40
N THR A 482 -22.55 3.18 -14.80
CA THR A 482 -23.92 2.81 -14.43
C THR A 482 -23.87 1.52 -13.61
N VAL A 483 -24.43 1.55 -12.41
CA VAL A 483 -24.51 0.42 -11.50
C VAL A 483 -25.94 -0.13 -11.54
N TYR A 484 -26.08 -1.40 -11.90
CA TYR A 484 -27.34 -2.14 -11.88
C TYR A 484 -27.42 -2.96 -10.60
N GLU A 485 -28.49 -2.79 -9.85
CA GLU A 485 -28.73 -3.48 -8.59
C GLU A 485 -30.17 -3.99 -8.55
N ARG A 486 -30.34 -5.27 -8.21
CA ARG A 486 -31.66 -5.90 -8.15
C ARG A 486 -32.48 -5.39 -6.97
N GLU A 487 -31.82 -5.00 -5.89
CA GLU A 487 -32.46 -4.50 -4.69
C GLU A 487 -32.74 -2.99 -4.75
N ASN A 488 -33.59 -2.50 -3.84
CA ASN A 488 -33.99 -1.09 -3.80
C ASN A 488 -32.93 -0.16 -3.18
N GLU A 489 -31.86 -0.71 -2.60
CA GLU A 489 -30.73 0.05 -2.05
C GLU A 489 -29.41 -0.67 -2.36
N ILE A 490 -28.31 0.08 -2.32
CA ILE A 490 -26.97 -0.46 -2.56
C ILE A 490 -26.44 -1.23 -1.34
N GLY A 491 -25.32 -1.95 -1.51
CA GLY A 491 -24.55 -2.56 -0.43
C GLY A 491 -24.52 -4.09 -0.48
N GLY A 492 -25.44 -4.73 -1.22
CA GLY A 492 -25.53 -6.19 -1.28
C GLY A 492 -25.64 -6.78 0.13
N LEU A 493 -24.83 -7.79 0.46
CA LEU A 493 -24.84 -8.41 1.79
C LEU A 493 -24.54 -7.43 2.94
N THR A 494 -23.85 -6.31 2.74
CA THR A 494 -23.66 -5.34 3.84
C THR A 494 -24.94 -4.60 4.20
N ALA A 495 -25.85 -4.42 3.23
CA ALA A 495 -27.17 -3.85 3.44
C ALA A 495 -28.20 -4.91 3.87
N TYR A 496 -28.14 -6.11 3.31
CA TYR A 496 -29.22 -7.10 3.44
C TYR A 496 -28.87 -8.37 4.24
N GLY A 497 -27.59 -8.66 4.48
CA GLY A 497 -27.16 -9.87 5.18
C GLY A 497 -26.49 -9.61 6.53
N ILE A 498 -25.67 -8.55 6.64
CA ILE A 498 -25.01 -8.18 7.88
C ILE A 498 -26.03 -7.49 8.82
N PRO A 499 -26.18 -7.88 10.08
CA PRO A 499 -27.16 -7.25 10.97
C PRO A 499 -26.88 -5.78 11.29
N SER A 500 -27.94 -5.03 11.60
CA SER A 500 -27.87 -3.59 11.92
C SER A 500 -27.04 -3.28 13.18
N PHE A 501 -26.93 -4.24 14.10
CA PHE A 501 -26.10 -4.11 15.31
C PHE A 501 -24.59 -4.22 15.04
N LYS A 502 -24.17 -4.63 13.84
CA LYS A 502 -22.76 -4.61 13.41
C LYS A 502 -22.46 -3.42 12.52
N LEU A 503 -23.38 -3.10 11.62
CA LEU A 503 -23.21 -2.03 10.63
C LEU A 503 -24.52 -1.25 10.46
N ALA A 504 -24.47 0.04 10.79
CA ALA A 504 -25.59 0.94 10.61
C ALA A 504 -25.87 1.17 9.11
N LYS A 505 -27.13 0.98 8.70
CA LYS A 505 -27.55 0.96 7.28
C LYS A 505 -27.60 2.34 6.66
N ASP A 506 -27.84 3.35 7.47
CA ASP A 506 -27.79 4.77 7.10
C ASP A 506 -26.43 5.15 6.49
N ARG A 507 -25.33 4.55 6.94
CA ARG A 507 -23.98 4.77 6.39
C ARG A 507 -23.88 4.36 4.92
N ILE A 508 -24.52 3.25 4.55
CA ILE A 508 -24.57 2.75 3.17
C ILE A 508 -25.41 3.70 2.30
N ILE A 509 -26.58 4.12 2.80
CA ILE A 509 -27.47 5.06 2.11
C ILE A 509 -26.79 6.42 1.90
N HIS A 510 -26.08 6.91 2.92
CA HIS A 510 -25.32 8.16 2.82
C HIS A 510 -24.22 8.05 1.76
N ARG A 511 -23.50 6.93 1.74
CA ARG A 511 -22.49 6.64 0.72
C ARG A 511 -23.09 6.66 -0.68
N ARG A 512 -24.25 6.04 -0.90
CA ARG A 512 -24.98 6.08 -2.17
C ARG A 512 -25.23 7.51 -2.64
N LYS A 513 -25.75 8.37 -1.75
CA LYS A 513 -26.03 9.78 -2.07
C LYS A 513 -24.76 10.52 -2.51
N LEU A 514 -23.62 10.25 -1.88
CA LEU A 514 -22.33 10.84 -2.27
C LEU A 514 -21.83 10.32 -3.62
N TYR A 515 -22.03 9.03 -3.91
CA TYR A 515 -21.68 8.42 -5.20
C TYR A 515 -22.58 8.88 -6.35
N ALA A 516 -23.89 8.97 -6.12
CA ALA A 516 -24.84 9.53 -7.09
C ALA A 516 -24.50 11.00 -7.40
N LYS A 517 -24.24 11.82 -6.37
CA LYS A 517 -23.70 13.18 -6.55
C LYS A 517 -22.35 13.19 -7.26
N SER A 518 -21.63 12.07 -7.28
CA SER A 518 -20.38 11.85 -8.02
C SER A 518 -20.55 11.45 -9.47
N GLY A 519 -21.79 11.30 -9.93
CA GLY A 519 -22.13 10.98 -11.30
C GLY A 519 -21.92 9.50 -11.60
N ILE A 520 -21.99 8.65 -10.58
CA ILE A 520 -22.32 7.23 -10.76
C ILE A 520 -23.83 7.16 -10.89
N ASP A 521 -24.32 6.58 -11.98
CA ASP A 521 -25.75 6.33 -12.18
C ASP A 521 -26.13 5.01 -11.50
N PHE A 522 -27.25 4.98 -10.80
CA PHE A 522 -27.73 3.80 -10.06
C PHE A 522 -29.10 3.40 -10.58
N GLN A 523 -29.17 2.23 -11.22
CA GLN A 523 -30.39 1.56 -11.66
C GLN A 523 -30.75 0.51 -10.59
N LEU A 524 -31.49 0.95 -9.58
CA LEU A 524 -31.94 0.11 -8.45
C LEU A 524 -33.24 -0.62 -8.81
N GLY A 525 -33.56 -1.72 -8.13
CA GLY A 525 -34.74 -2.54 -8.43
C GLY A 525 -34.68 -3.20 -9.82
N SER A 526 -33.49 -3.27 -10.42
CA SER A 526 -33.25 -3.77 -11.78
C SER A 526 -32.59 -5.15 -11.71
N GLU A 527 -33.42 -6.18 -11.58
CA GLU A 527 -32.95 -7.57 -11.60
C GLU A 527 -32.65 -8.00 -13.04
N ILE A 528 -31.40 -8.42 -13.29
CA ILE A 528 -31.03 -9.02 -14.57
C ILE A 528 -31.43 -10.50 -14.52
N ALA A 529 -32.57 -10.82 -15.13
CA ALA A 529 -33.19 -12.13 -15.02
C ALA A 529 -32.82 -13.08 -16.17
N SER A 530 -32.25 -12.56 -17.26
CA SER A 530 -32.00 -13.35 -18.47
C SER A 530 -30.62 -13.09 -19.10
N ALA A 531 -30.16 -14.07 -19.87
CA ALA A 531 -28.92 -13.95 -20.66
C ALA A 531 -29.01 -12.83 -21.69
N ASP A 532 -30.15 -12.71 -22.39
CA ASP A 532 -30.37 -11.70 -23.42
C ASP A 532 -30.28 -10.29 -22.84
N GLU A 533 -30.83 -10.08 -21.65
CA GLU A 533 -30.75 -8.79 -20.96
C GLU A 533 -29.30 -8.45 -20.58
N LEU A 534 -28.56 -9.41 -20.03
CA LEU A 534 -27.14 -9.23 -19.72
C LEU A 534 -26.34 -8.85 -20.97
N LEU A 535 -26.57 -9.56 -22.09
CA LEU A 535 -25.91 -9.29 -23.37
C LEU A 535 -26.25 -7.90 -23.91
N ARG A 536 -27.53 -7.48 -23.86
CA ARG A 536 -27.94 -6.12 -24.26
C ARG A 536 -27.25 -5.04 -23.42
N ILE A 537 -27.13 -5.24 -22.11
CA ILE A 537 -26.42 -4.31 -21.22
C ILE A 537 -24.93 -4.29 -21.58
N THR A 538 -24.33 -5.45 -21.86
CA THR A 538 -22.93 -5.53 -22.30
C THR A 538 -22.68 -4.86 -23.65
N ASP A 539 -23.60 -4.98 -24.60
CA ASP A 539 -23.47 -4.37 -25.93
C ASP A 539 -23.64 -2.84 -25.90
N SER A 540 -24.45 -2.33 -24.97
CA SER A 540 -24.68 -0.88 -24.78
C SER A 540 -23.54 -0.16 -24.05
N HIS A 541 -22.55 -0.89 -23.53
CA HIS A 541 -21.40 -0.34 -22.81
C HIS A 541 -20.07 -0.74 -23.43
N ASP A 542 -19.02 0.06 -23.17
CA ASP A 542 -17.68 -0.26 -23.67
C ASP A 542 -17.04 -1.41 -22.86
N ALA A 543 -17.40 -1.54 -21.59
CA ALA A 543 -17.05 -2.68 -20.73
C ALA A 543 -18.15 -3.00 -19.71
N THR A 544 -18.16 -4.24 -19.22
CA THR A 544 -19.08 -4.69 -18.16
C THR A 544 -18.31 -5.36 -17.03
N LEU A 545 -18.67 -5.06 -15.79
CA LEU A 545 -18.18 -5.74 -14.59
C LEU A 545 -19.32 -6.54 -13.94
N ILE A 546 -19.09 -7.83 -13.74
CA ILE A 546 -19.98 -8.73 -12.99
C ILE A 546 -19.48 -8.79 -11.53
N ALA A 547 -20.25 -8.24 -10.61
CA ALA A 547 -19.96 -8.18 -9.17
C ALA A 547 -21.17 -8.63 -8.32
N VAL A 548 -21.88 -9.65 -8.80
CA VAL A 548 -23.14 -10.17 -8.23
C VAL A 548 -23.00 -10.96 -6.91
N GLY A 549 -21.77 -11.16 -6.44
CA GLY A 549 -21.49 -11.84 -5.18
C GLY A 549 -21.67 -13.37 -5.24
N ALA A 550 -21.76 -13.99 -4.07
CA ALA A 550 -22.04 -15.41 -3.94
C ALA A 550 -23.13 -15.68 -2.91
N GLU A 551 -24.33 -16.05 -3.38
CA GLU A 551 -25.53 -16.15 -2.54
C GLU A 551 -26.25 -17.49 -2.63
N GLU A 552 -25.78 -18.45 -3.44
CA GLU A 552 -26.41 -19.76 -3.50
C GLU A 552 -26.13 -20.51 -2.18
N PRO A 553 -27.15 -20.84 -1.36
CA PRO A 553 -26.94 -21.47 -0.07
C PRO A 553 -26.42 -22.91 -0.22
N ILE A 554 -25.59 -23.34 0.72
CA ILE A 554 -25.24 -24.75 0.85
C ILE A 554 -26.41 -25.47 1.53
N ALA A 555 -27.09 -26.33 0.76
CA ALA A 555 -28.25 -27.08 1.23
C ALA A 555 -27.91 -28.05 2.38
N LEU A 556 -28.87 -28.21 3.29
CA LEU A 556 -28.84 -29.24 4.33
C LEU A 556 -29.51 -30.50 3.78
N ASN A 557 -28.75 -31.58 3.59
CA ASN A 557 -29.26 -32.84 3.04
C ASN A 557 -29.47 -33.87 4.15
N VAL A 558 -30.48 -33.65 5.00
CA VAL A 558 -30.92 -34.60 6.04
C VAL A 558 -32.45 -34.73 6.03
N PRO A 559 -33.01 -35.85 6.53
CA PRO A 559 -34.46 -35.97 6.70
C PRO A 559 -35.03 -34.80 7.51
N GLY A 560 -36.14 -34.22 7.02
CA GLY A 560 -36.83 -33.08 7.63
C GLY A 560 -36.20 -31.70 7.37
N SER A 561 -35.22 -31.61 6.46
CA SER A 561 -34.61 -30.33 6.04
C SER A 561 -35.56 -29.38 5.30
N ASP A 562 -36.69 -29.89 4.82
CA ASP A 562 -37.76 -29.20 4.08
C ASP A 562 -38.92 -28.75 4.98
N LEU A 563 -38.88 -29.05 6.28
CA LEU A 563 -39.90 -28.62 7.24
C LEU A 563 -39.97 -27.09 7.32
N SER A 564 -41.17 -26.55 7.53
CA SER A 564 -41.46 -25.10 7.45
C SER A 564 -40.70 -24.23 8.48
N PHE A 565 -40.24 -24.82 9.58
CA PHE A 565 -39.44 -24.14 10.60
C PHE A 565 -37.92 -24.25 10.36
N VAL A 566 -37.50 -24.82 9.23
CA VAL A 566 -36.11 -24.85 8.77
C VAL A 566 -35.91 -23.71 7.76
N SER A 567 -35.06 -22.75 8.10
CA SER A 567 -34.78 -21.58 7.26
C SER A 567 -33.32 -21.54 6.85
N GLN A 568 -33.05 -21.04 5.65
CA GLN A 568 -31.69 -20.69 5.25
C GLN A 568 -31.27 -19.37 5.92
N ALA A 569 -29.98 -19.23 6.23
CA ALA A 569 -29.48 -18.07 6.97
C ALA A 569 -29.76 -16.72 6.28
N LEU A 570 -29.61 -16.64 4.95
CA LEU A 570 -29.78 -15.37 4.24
C LEU A 570 -31.23 -14.85 4.24
N PRO A 571 -32.26 -15.66 3.93
CA PRO A 571 -33.66 -15.27 4.15
C PRO A 571 -33.95 -14.81 5.58
N TYR A 572 -33.45 -15.53 6.59
CA TYR A 572 -33.62 -15.15 7.99
C TYR A 572 -32.98 -13.79 8.32
N LEU A 573 -31.74 -13.55 7.88
CA LEU A 573 -31.04 -12.29 8.11
C LEU A 573 -31.67 -11.12 7.32
N ARG A 574 -32.18 -11.38 6.11
CA ARG A 574 -32.92 -10.37 5.33
C ARG A 574 -34.21 -9.97 6.02
N ALA A 575 -34.83 -10.88 6.77
CA ALA A 575 -36.02 -10.58 7.53
C ALA A 575 -35.77 -9.61 8.71
N ASP A 576 -34.52 -9.40 9.14
CA ASP A 576 -34.15 -8.31 10.05
C ASP A 576 -34.46 -6.93 9.43
N SER A 577 -34.24 -6.81 8.12
CA SER A 577 -34.55 -5.58 7.37
C SER A 577 -36.00 -5.52 6.87
N LYS A 578 -36.68 -6.67 6.76
CA LYS A 578 -38.08 -6.82 6.34
C LYS A 578 -38.78 -7.91 7.19
N PRO A 579 -39.35 -7.57 8.35
CA PRO A 579 -39.91 -8.55 9.27
C PRO A 579 -41.00 -9.41 8.62
N ASN A 580 -40.89 -10.74 8.74
CA ASN A 580 -41.94 -11.70 8.39
C ASN A 580 -42.25 -12.57 9.63
N PRO A 581 -43.53 -12.74 10.04
CA PRO A 581 -43.93 -13.60 11.16
C PRO A 581 -43.29 -15.00 11.18
N GLU A 582 -43.13 -15.65 10.02
CA GLU A 582 -42.56 -17.00 9.92
C GLU A 582 -41.09 -17.07 10.34
N SER A 583 -40.36 -15.96 10.15
CA SER A 583 -38.93 -15.84 10.47
C SER A 583 -38.65 -15.38 11.91
N SER A 584 -39.68 -15.21 12.75
CA SER A 584 -39.50 -14.73 14.12
C SER A 584 -38.91 -15.81 15.03
N ALA A 585 -37.84 -15.47 15.75
CA ALA A 585 -37.25 -16.30 16.81
C ALA A 585 -37.87 -16.08 18.21
N LYS A 586 -38.82 -15.15 18.34
CA LYS A 586 -39.39 -14.76 19.64
C LYS A 586 -39.98 -15.96 20.39
N ASN A 587 -39.58 -16.14 21.64
CA ASN A 587 -40.00 -17.22 22.54
C ASN A 587 -39.73 -18.64 22.02
N LYS A 588 -38.87 -18.81 21.00
CA LYS A 588 -38.55 -20.12 20.42
C LYS A 588 -37.21 -20.67 20.92
N HIS A 589 -37.09 -21.99 20.94
CA HIS A 589 -35.79 -22.68 20.98
C HIS A 589 -35.16 -22.70 19.58
N VAL A 590 -34.08 -21.94 19.37
CA VAL A 590 -33.44 -21.77 18.07
C VAL A 590 -32.15 -22.59 17.98
N VAL A 591 -32.01 -23.36 16.90
CA VAL A 591 -30.75 -24.03 16.56
C VAL A 591 -30.16 -23.44 15.28
N VAL A 592 -28.93 -22.93 15.36
CA VAL A 592 -28.17 -22.45 14.22
C VAL A 592 -27.13 -23.50 13.82
N LEU A 593 -27.18 -23.95 12.58
CA LEU A 593 -26.26 -24.94 12.03
C LEU A 593 -25.05 -24.24 11.41
N GLY A 594 -23.96 -24.18 12.17
CA GLY A 594 -22.71 -23.53 11.77
C GLY A 594 -22.10 -22.70 12.90
N ILE A 595 -20.91 -22.14 12.62
CA ILE A 595 -20.18 -21.28 13.57
C ILE A 595 -19.40 -20.15 12.86
N GLY A 596 -19.56 -20.00 11.54
CA GLY A 596 -18.95 -18.89 10.79
C GLY A 596 -19.62 -17.55 11.08
N GLY A 597 -19.13 -16.48 10.44
CA GLY A 597 -19.68 -15.12 10.62
C GLY A 597 -21.20 -15.06 10.41
N THR A 598 -21.71 -15.69 9.34
CA THR A 598 -23.16 -15.80 9.08
C THR A 598 -23.91 -16.52 10.21
N ALA A 599 -23.38 -17.62 10.73
CA ALA A 599 -24.02 -18.36 11.81
C ALA A 599 -24.08 -17.53 13.11
N LEU A 600 -22.99 -16.85 13.46
CA LEU A 600 -22.94 -15.97 14.62
C LEU A 600 -23.87 -14.77 14.45
N ASP A 601 -23.97 -14.20 13.25
CA ASP A 601 -24.91 -13.13 12.94
C ASP A 601 -26.36 -13.62 13.11
N CYS A 602 -26.70 -14.82 12.65
CA CYS A 602 -28.03 -15.43 12.88
C CYS A 602 -28.30 -15.65 14.38
N ALA A 603 -27.34 -16.23 15.11
CA ALA A 603 -27.50 -16.53 16.53
C ALA A 603 -27.73 -15.26 17.37
N ARG A 604 -26.92 -14.23 17.13
CA ARG A 604 -27.01 -12.94 17.82
C ARG A 604 -28.26 -12.15 17.44
N THR A 605 -28.76 -12.34 16.21
CA THR A 605 -30.07 -11.81 15.77
C THR A 605 -31.21 -12.52 16.50
N ALA A 606 -31.16 -13.85 16.62
CA ALA A 606 -32.16 -14.63 17.35
C ALA A 606 -32.26 -14.24 18.84
N VAL A 607 -31.11 -14.00 19.50
CA VAL A 607 -31.08 -13.48 20.87
C VAL A 607 -31.84 -12.16 20.97
N ARG A 608 -31.59 -11.22 20.05
CA ARG A 608 -32.24 -9.89 20.07
C ARG A 608 -33.72 -9.92 19.71
N GLN A 609 -34.16 -10.94 18.96
CA GLN A 609 -35.58 -11.20 18.70
C GLN A 609 -36.31 -11.80 19.92
N GLY A 610 -35.60 -12.10 21.01
CA GLY A 610 -36.17 -12.66 22.24
C GLY A 610 -36.35 -14.17 22.20
N ALA A 611 -35.42 -14.90 21.57
CA ALA A 611 -35.41 -16.37 21.63
C ALA A 611 -35.28 -16.89 23.07
N SER A 612 -36.00 -17.97 23.38
CA SER A 612 -35.94 -18.64 24.70
C SER A 612 -34.58 -19.29 24.93
N SER A 613 -33.99 -19.87 23.88
CA SER A 613 -32.62 -20.35 23.87
C SER A 613 -32.05 -20.30 22.45
N VAL A 614 -30.73 -20.14 22.33
CA VAL A 614 -30.04 -20.17 21.04
C VAL A 614 -28.83 -21.08 21.14
N THR A 615 -28.76 -22.07 20.25
CA THR A 615 -27.67 -23.06 20.21
C THR A 615 -27.03 -23.08 18.84
N CYS A 616 -25.72 -22.84 18.76
CA CYS A 616 -24.92 -23.05 17.56
C CYS A 616 -24.37 -24.49 17.56
N LEU A 617 -24.67 -25.26 16.51
CA LEU A 617 -24.21 -26.63 16.32
C LEU A 617 -23.26 -26.71 15.13
N PHE A 618 -22.09 -27.32 15.29
CA PHE A 618 -21.09 -27.42 14.22
C PHE A 618 -20.23 -28.68 14.32
N ARG A 619 -19.86 -29.23 13.15
CA ARG A 619 -19.17 -30.53 12.99
C ARG A 619 -17.68 -30.57 13.34
N LYS A 620 -17.05 -29.41 13.54
CA LYS A 620 -15.60 -29.33 13.79
C LYS A 620 -15.34 -29.01 15.26
N SER A 621 -14.13 -29.28 15.75
CA SER A 621 -13.69 -28.70 17.02
C SER A 621 -13.58 -27.17 16.90
N LEU A 622 -13.75 -26.46 18.01
CA LEU A 622 -13.70 -24.99 18.03
C LEU A 622 -12.39 -24.45 17.43
N LEU A 623 -11.25 -25.09 17.73
CA LEU A 623 -9.94 -24.74 17.18
C LEU A 623 -9.88 -24.87 15.65
N LYS A 624 -10.42 -25.95 15.09
CA LYS A 624 -10.44 -26.19 13.62
C LYS A 624 -11.49 -25.33 12.91
N ALA A 625 -12.57 -24.98 13.58
CA ALA A 625 -13.61 -24.11 13.03
C ALA A 625 -13.13 -22.66 12.90
N ASN A 626 -12.29 -22.21 13.83
CA ASN A 626 -11.65 -20.88 13.85
C ASN A 626 -12.62 -19.73 13.48
N PRO A 627 -13.73 -19.57 14.24
CA PRO A 627 -14.72 -18.55 13.97
C PRO A 627 -14.15 -17.13 14.20
N PRO A 628 -14.79 -16.07 13.67
CA PRO A 628 -14.43 -14.70 14.01
C PRO A 628 -14.46 -14.51 15.54
N ARG A 629 -13.29 -14.25 16.13
CA ARG A 629 -13.11 -14.31 17.58
C ARG A 629 -14.04 -13.37 18.34
N ASP A 630 -14.12 -12.12 17.90
CA ASP A 630 -14.97 -11.10 18.53
C ASP A 630 -16.45 -11.50 18.51
N ASP A 631 -16.98 -11.89 17.34
CA ASP A 631 -18.38 -12.28 17.21
C ASP A 631 -18.72 -13.52 18.04
N TYR A 632 -17.78 -14.46 18.16
CA TYR A 632 -17.92 -15.63 19.01
C TYR A 632 -17.95 -15.25 20.50
N GLU A 633 -17.03 -14.38 20.94
CA GLU A 633 -16.98 -13.88 22.31
C GLU A 633 -18.27 -13.11 22.67
N TYR A 634 -18.77 -12.25 21.77
CA TYR A 634 -20.03 -11.55 21.97
C TYR A 634 -21.23 -12.49 22.03
N ALA A 635 -21.33 -13.47 21.12
CA ALA A 635 -22.42 -14.45 21.14
C ALA A 635 -22.42 -15.26 22.46
N ARG A 636 -21.24 -15.63 22.97
CA ARG A 636 -21.11 -16.31 24.27
C ARG A 636 -21.53 -15.41 25.43
N GLU A 637 -21.08 -14.16 25.47
CA GLU A 637 -21.50 -13.16 26.48
C GLU A 637 -23.02 -12.89 26.40
N GLU A 638 -23.61 -12.99 25.21
CA GLU A 638 -25.04 -12.85 24.96
C GLU A 638 -25.86 -14.07 25.42
N GLY A 639 -25.22 -15.21 25.72
CA GLY A 639 -25.85 -16.43 26.25
C GLY A 639 -26.08 -17.53 25.20
N VAL A 640 -25.48 -17.41 24.01
CA VAL A 640 -25.54 -18.47 22.98
C VAL A 640 -24.78 -19.70 23.44
N GLN A 641 -25.41 -20.87 23.30
CA GLN A 641 -24.79 -22.17 23.59
C GLN A 641 -24.07 -22.71 22.36
N PHE A 642 -22.99 -23.46 22.57
CA PHE A 642 -22.17 -24.00 21.49
C PHE A 642 -21.99 -25.51 21.65
N ILE A 643 -22.35 -26.27 20.61
CA ILE A 643 -22.16 -27.71 20.54
C ILE A 643 -21.19 -27.98 19.37
N ALA A 644 -19.94 -28.24 19.73
CA ALA A 644 -18.87 -28.59 18.80
C ALA A 644 -18.90 -30.08 18.47
N GLU A 645 -18.23 -30.44 17.37
CA GLU A 645 -18.03 -31.84 16.95
C GLU A 645 -19.32 -32.65 16.82
N ALA A 646 -20.40 -31.96 16.45
CA ALA A 646 -21.74 -32.53 16.34
C ALA A 646 -22.21 -32.55 14.89
N VAL A 647 -22.82 -33.65 14.47
CA VAL A 647 -23.38 -33.84 13.13
C VAL A 647 -24.88 -34.12 13.26
N ILE A 648 -25.68 -33.35 12.53
CA ILE A 648 -27.14 -33.55 12.49
C ILE A 648 -27.47 -34.81 11.68
N GLN A 649 -28.37 -35.64 12.21
CA GLN A 649 -28.86 -36.85 11.56
C GLN A 649 -30.23 -36.64 10.92
N SER A 650 -31.17 -36.04 11.66
CA SER A 650 -32.54 -35.75 11.22
C SER A 650 -33.14 -34.55 11.96
N ILE A 651 -34.13 -33.93 11.34
CA ILE A 651 -35.03 -32.95 11.94
C ILE A 651 -36.42 -33.57 11.94
N GLU A 652 -37.05 -33.63 13.12
CA GLU A 652 -38.31 -34.33 13.32
C GLU A 652 -39.49 -33.34 13.35
N ALA A 653 -40.67 -33.80 12.94
CA ALA A 653 -41.88 -32.97 12.89
C ALA A 653 -42.36 -32.48 14.28
N ASP A 654 -41.93 -33.15 15.35
CA ASP A 654 -42.18 -32.75 16.75
C ASP A 654 -41.28 -31.60 17.21
N LYS A 655 -40.57 -30.94 16.28
CA LYS A 655 -39.64 -29.83 16.52
C LYS A 655 -38.44 -30.24 17.37
N THR A 656 -37.94 -31.45 17.14
CA THR A 656 -36.67 -31.90 17.71
C THR A 656 -35.63 -32.15 16.63
N ILE A 657 -34.35 -32.06 16.98
CA ILE A 657 -33.25 -32.47 16.12
C ILE A 657 -32.46 -33.60 16.77
N ARG A 658 -32.10 -34.61 15.96
CA ARG A 658 -31.21 -35.70 16.36
C ARG A 658 -29.78 -35.41 15.93
N VAL A 659 -28.86 -35.56 16.86
CA VAL A 659 -27.46 -35.17 16.68
C VAL A 659 -26.56 -36.31 17.11
N ALA A 660 -25.66 -36.73 16.23
CA ALA A 660 -24.59 -37.67 16.53
C ALA A 660 -23.36 -36.93 17.07
N ARG A 661 -22.75 -37.48 18.12
CA ARG A 661 -21.46 -37.06 18.65
C ARG A 661 -20.35 -38.09 18.39
N PRO A 662 -19.07 -37.69 18.45
CA PRO A 662 -17.95 -38.57 18.13
C PRO A 662 -17.75 -39.68 19.17
N ASP A 663 -18.29 -39.51 20.38
CA ASP A 663 -18.28 -40.50 21.46
C ASP A 663 -19.35 -41.60 21.29
N GLY A 664 -20.11 -41.57 20.19
CA GLY A 664 -21.19 -42.50 19.90
C GLY A 664 -22.49 -42.21 20.64
N SER A 665 -22.57 -41.12 21.40
CA SER A 665 -23.81 -40.68 22.02
C SER A 665 -24.69 -39.91 21.03
N ASP A 666 -26.00 -40.20 21.08
CA ASP A 666 -27.01 -39.41 20.38
C ASP A 666 -27.60 -38.37 21.34
N LEU A 667 -27.76 -37.15 20.85
CA LEU A 667 -28.37 -36.03 21.56
C LEU A 667 -29.61 -35.56 20.82
N THR A 668 -30.72 -35.45 21.54
CA THR A 668 -31.94 -34.83 21.04
C THR A 668 -32.07 -33.42 21.62
N LEU A 669 -32.32 -32.42 20.78
CA LEU A 669 -32.49 -31.04 21.19
C LEU A 669 -33.85 -30.48 20.71
N PRO A 670 -34.56 -29.67 21.51
CA PRO A 670 -35.70 -28.92 21.03
C PRO A 670 -35.25 -27.83 20.05
N ALA A 671 -35.96 -27.70 18.93
CA ALA A 671 -35.64 -26.78 17.84
C ALA A 671 -36.92 -26.32 17.12
N GLU A 672 -37.53 -25.26 17.64
CA GLU A 672 -38.73 -24.65 17.04
C GLU A 672 -38.41 -23.71 15.87
N LEU A 673 -37.14 -23.42 15.66
CA LEU A 673 -36.58 -22.75 14.49
C LEU A 673 -35.16 -23.30 14.25
N VAL A 674 -34.92 -23.82 13.06
CA VAL A 674 -33.60 -24.28 12.62
C VAL A 674 -33.08 -23.34 11.55
N ILE A 675 -31.87 -22.82 11.70
CA ILE A 675 -31.26 -21.89 10.75
C ILE A 675 -30.01 -22.54 10.13
N CYS A 676 -30.07 -22.83 8.84
CA CYS A 676 -28.97 -23.41 8.08
C CYS A 676 -27.95 -22.33 7.68
N ALA A 677 -26.76 -22.36 8.28
CA ALA A 677 -25.70 -21.37 8.08
C ALA A 677 -24.37 -22.02 7.64
N TYR A 678 -24.43 -22.97 6.71
CA TYR A 678 -23.26 -23.68 6.17
C TYR A 678 -22.42 -22.87 5.18
N GLY A 679 -22.90 -21.69 4.79
CA GLY A 679 -22.25 -20.79 3.86
C GLY A 679 -22.89 -20.80 2.48
N PHE A 680 -22.23 -20.14 1.55
CA PHE A 680 -22.71 -19.93 0.20
C PHE A 680 -21.68 -20.44 -0.83
N LYS A 681 -22.14 -20.72 -2.04
CA LYS A 681 -21.32 -21.05 -3.20
C LYS A 681 -21.76 -20.17 -4.37
N GLY A 682 -20.82 -19.84 -5.26
CA GLY A 682 -21.04 -19.21 -6.58
C GLY A 682 -21.98 -18.00 -6.66
N PRO A 683 -21.98 -17.24 -7.75
CA PRO A 683 -23.21 -16.63 -8.21
C PRO A 683 -24.23 -17.73 -8.57
N CYS A 684 -25.53 -17.42 -8.52
CA CYS A 684 -26.52 -18.20 -9.27
C CYS A 684 -26.24 -17.99 -10.77
N ASP A 685 -25.37 -18.84 -11.32
CA ASP A 685 -24.69 -18.65 -12.61
C ASP A 685 -25.59 -18.80 -13.85
N ASN A 686 -26.87 -19.15 -13.71
CA ASN A 686 -27.69 -19.59 -14.85
C ASN A 686 -27.75 -18.54 -15.97
N PHE A 687 -28.02 -17.27 -15.66
CA PHE A 687 -28.09 -16.23 -16.71
C PHE A 687 -26.71 -15.85 -17.27
N ILE A 688 -25.64 -15.91 -16.46
CA ILE A 688 -24.26 -15.59 -16.87
C ILE A 688 -23.72 -16.67 -17.81
N ARG A 689 -23.91 -17.95 -17.44
CA ARG A 689 -23.53 -19.09 -18.27
C ARG A 689 -24.36 -19.16 -19.54
N ASN A 690 -25.66 -18.91 -19.46
CA ASN A 690 -26.53 -18.88 -20.63
C ASN A 690 -26.17 -17.73 -21.59
N ALA A 691 -25.57 -16.65 -21.10
CA ALA A 691 -24.98 -15.59 -21.92
C ALA A 691 -23.61 -15.97 -22.54
N GLY A 692 -23.13 -17.19 -22.34
CA GLY A 692 -21.83 -17.65 -22.83
C GLY A 692 -20.63 -17.05 -22.06
N ILE A 693 -20.86 -16.46 -20.89
CA ILE A 693 -19.80 -15.83 -20.08
C ILE A 693 -19.30 -16.83 -19.04
N VAL A 694 -18.02 -17.19 -19.12
CA VAL A 694 -17.38 -18.09 -18.16
C VAL A 694 -16.63 -17.29 -17.10
N LEU A 695 -17.03 -17.46 -15.84
CA LEU A 695 -16.35 -16.91 -14.68
C LEU A 695 -15.25 -17.88 -14.23
N THR A 696 -14.01 -17.43 -14.26
CA THR A 696 -12.87 -18.23 -13.79
C THR A 696 -12.50 -17.85 -12.37
N LYS A 697 -12.37 -18.84 -11.48
CA LYS A 697 -12.05 -18.60 -10.07
C LYS A 697 -10.75 -17.79 -9.92
N GLY A 698 -10.81 -16.71 -9.14
CA GLY A 698 -9.69 -15.79 -8.92
C GLY A 698 -9.29 -14.92 -10.12
N SER A 699 -9.96 -15.04 -11.26
CA SER A 699 -9.69 -14.23 -12.45
C SER A 699 -10.61 -13.02 -12.52
N VAL A 700 -10.01 -11.87 -12.80
CA VAL A 700 -10.75 -10.64 -13.13
C VAL A 700 -11.27 -10.67 -14.58
N ARG A 701 -10.60 -11.40 -15.47
CA ARG A 701 -10.99 -11.54 -16.88
C ARG A 701 -11.94 -12.71 -17.06
N THR A 702 -12.90 -12.55 -17.95
CA THR A 702 -13.80 -13.62 -18.40
C THR A 702 -13.43 -14.09 -19.81
N GLY A 703 -14.15 -15.09 -20.33
CA GLY A 703 -14.03 -15.51 -21.73
C GLY A 703 -14.41 -14.42 -22.75
N ASN A 704 -15.20 -13.41 -22.35
CA ASN A 704 -15.52 -12.26 -23.19
C ASN A 704 -14.57 -11.09 -22.88
N PRO A 705 -13.87 -10.52 -23.89
CA PRO A 705 -12.86 -9.47 -23.66
C PRO A 705 -13.43 -8.17 -23.06
N LYS A 706 -14.72 -7.88 -23.29
CA LYS A 706 -15.42 -6.72 -22.73
C LYS A 706 -15.94 -6.96 -21.31
N VAL A 707 -15.99 -8.21 -20.85
CA VAL A 707 -16.62 -8.59 -19.58
C VAL A 707 -15.57 -8.99 -18.55
N PHE A 708 -15.69 -8.40 -17.37
CA PHE A 708 -14.83 -8.58 -16.21
C PHE A 708 -15.66 -9.08 -15.04
N ALA A 709 -15.00 -9.66 -14.04
CA ALA A 709 -15.67 -10.15 -12.84
C ALA A 709 -14.87 -9.83 -11.57
N ALA A 710 -15.57 -9.65 -10.45
CA ALA A 710 -14.96 -9.29 -9.18
C ALA A 710 -15.76 -9.74 -7.95
N GLY A 711 -15.09 -9.71 -6.81
CA GLY A 711 -15.68 -10.01 -5.51
C GLY A 711 -15.94 -11.50 -5.32
N ASP A 712 -16.95 -11.79 -4.51
CA ASP A 712 -17.28 -13.17 -4.12
C ASP A 712 -17.75 -14.02 -5.30
N ALA A 713 -18.20 -13.39 -6.40
CA ALA A 713 -18.56 -14.06 -7.64
C ALA A 713 -17.41 -14.89 -8.26
N VAL A 714 -16.15 -14.46 -8.06
CA VAL A 714 -14.96 -15.18 -8.58
C VAL A 714 -14.06 -15.73 -7.48
N ASN A 715 -14.12 -15.16 -6.27
CA ASN A 715 -13.26 -15.59 -5.16
C ASN A 715 -13.97 -16.58 -4.21
N GLY A 716 -15.30 -16.68 -4.31
CA GLY A 716 -16.14 -17.30 -3.29
C GLY A 716 -16.38 -16.37 -2.09
N PRO A 717 -17.24 -16.76 -1.15
CA PRO A 717 -17.57 -15.94 0.02
C PRO A 717 -16.31 -15.58 0.82
N GLY A 718 -16.15 -14.31 1.13
CA GLY A 718 -14.94 -13.79 1.78
C GLY A 718 -15.19 -12.63 2.72
N PHE A 719 -14.12 -11.87 2.99
CA PHE A 719 -14.21 -10.66 3.80
C PHE A 719 -14.52 -9.43 2.94
N VAL A 720 -15.19 -8.44 3.52
CA VAL A 720 -15.52 -7.19 2.80
C VAL A 720 -14.28 -6.53 2.18
N THR A 721 -13.12 -6.59 2.86
CA THR A 721 -11.89 -5.97 2.36
C THR A 721 -11.29 -6.69 1.15
N THR A 722 -11.47 -8.00 1.01
CA THR A 722 -11.00 -8.77 -0.16
C THR A 722 -11.93 -8.55 -1.34
N ALA A 723 -13.24 -8.40 -1.10
CA ALA A 723 -14.20 -8.00 -2.13
C ALA A 723 -13.86 -6.61 -2.70
N ILE A 724 -13.55 -5.63 -1.82
CA ILE A 724 -13.14 -4.28 -2.23
C ILE A 724 -11.83 -4.31 -3.04
N GLU A 725 -10.82 -5.06 -2.59
CA GLU A 725 -9.57 -5.24 -3.34
C GLU A 725 -9.84 -5.82 -4.73
N SER A 726 -10.66 -6.87 -4.82
CA SER A 726 -11.03 -7.48 -6.10
C SER A 726 -11.72 -6.48 -7.03
N GLY A 727 -12.60 -5.61 -6.51
CA GLY A 727 -13.19 -4.51 -7.25
C GLY A 727 -12.16 -3.48 -7.76
N GLN A 728 -11.17 -3.13 -6.95
CA GLN A 728 -10.07 -2.23 -7.36
C GLN A 728 -9.22 -2.84 -8.48
N LEU A 729 -8.91 -4.14 -8.40
CA LEU A 729 -8.20 -4.86 -9.44
C LEU A 729 -8.99 -4.91 -10.75
N ALA A 730 -10.31 -5.14 -10.66
CA ALA A 730 -11.19 -5.12 -11.82
C ALA A 730 -11.30 -3.74 -12.47
N ALA A 731 -11.48 -2.68 -11.68
CA ALA A 731 -11.48 -1.31 -12.19
C ALA A 731 -10.17 -0.96 -12.91
N LYS A 732 -9.03 -1.39 -12.37
CA LYS A 732 -7.73 -1.22 -13.04
C LYS A 732 -7.69 -1.96 -14.38
N ALA A 733 -8.09 -3.22 -14.41
CA ALA A 733 -8.09 -4.03 -15.63
C ALA A 733 -9.03 -3.47 -16.73
N ILE A 734 -10.20 -2.96 -16.34
CA ILE A 734 -11.14 -2.27 -17.23
C ILE A 734 -10.51 -0.99 -17.78
N SER A 735 -9.91 -0.17 -16.92
CA SER A 735 -9.25 1.07 -17.31
C SER A 735 -8.11 0.84 -18.31
N ASP A 736 -7.29 -0.19 -18.06
CA ASP A 736 -6.20 -0.61 -18.95
C ASP A 736 -6.74 -1.09 -20.31
N PHE A 737 -7.82 -1.87 -20.30
CA PHE A 737 -8.51 -2.36 -21.50
C PHE A 737 -9.03 -1.20 -22.37
N LEU A 738 -9.82 -0.30 -21.79
CA LEU A 738 -10.41 0.84 -22.51
C LEU A 738 -9.36 1.84 -22.99
N SER A 739 -8.25 1.98 -22.24
CA SER A 739 -7.13 2.83 -22.64
C SER A 739 -6.34 2.25 -23.82
N ALA A 740 -6.18 0.92 -23.89
CA ALA A 740 -5.51 0.23 -24.99
C ALA A 740 -6.32 0.31 -26.29
N ASP A 741 -7.64 0.15 -26.21
CA ASP A 741 -8.51 0.27 -27.39
C ASP A 741 -8.56 1.70 -27.92
N CYS A 742 -8.53 2.72 -27.05
CA CYS A 742 -8.42 4.11 -27.48
C CYS A 742 -7.11 4.39 -28.25
N LYS A 743 -6.01 3.70 -27.91
CA LYS A 743 -4.75 3.78 -28.67
C LYS A 743 -4.84 3.07 -30.02
N LYS A 744 -5.48 1.89 -30.09
CA LYS A 744 -5.68 1.16 -31.35
C LYS A 744 -6.55 1.94 -32.34
N VAL A 745 -7.63 2.56 -31.86
CA VAL A 745 -8.51 3.40 -32.70
C VAL A 745 -7.77 4.64 -33.23
N ARG A 746 -6.88 5.25 -32.43
CA ARG A 746 -6.04 6.37 -32.89
C ARG A 746 -4.99 5.93 -33.92
N GLN A 747 -4.41 4.75 -33.76
CA GLN A 747 -3.43 4.19 -34.70
C GLN A 747 -4.09 3.72 -36.01
N SER A 748 -5.29 3.15 -35.97
CA SER A 748 -6.03 2.77 -37.19
C SER A 748 -6.59 3.98 -37.95
N ALA A 749 -7.00 5.04 -37.23
CA ALA A 749 -7.36 6.32 -37.85
C ALA A 749 -6.14 7.03 -38.47
N SER A 750 -4.97 6.92 -37.84
CA SER A 750 -3.70 7.43 -38.40
C SER A 750 -3.22 6.62 -39.61
N LYS A 751 -3.52 5.32 -39.69
CA LYS A 751 -3.20 4.48 -40.86
C LYS A 751 -4.15 4.71 -42.04
N ARG A 752 -5.44 4.94 -41.80
CA ARG A 752 -6.40 5.30 -42.87
C ARG A 752 -6.14 6.68 -43.47
N THR A 753 -5.56 7.60 -42.70
CA THR A 753 -5.15 8.90 -43.23
C THR A 753 -3.90 8.79 -44.11
N THR A 754 -2.96 7.88 -43.79
CA THR A 754 -1.82 7.62 -44.67
C THR A 754 -2.16 6.80 -45.92
N GLU A 755 -3.15 5.88 -45.86
CA GLU A 755 -3.60 5.13 -47.05
C GLU A 755 -4.46 5.98 -48.00
N ASN A 756 -5.26 6.92 -47.49
CA ASN A 756 -6.01 7.86 -48.34
C ASN A 756 -5.14 8.94 -49.00
N ASP A 757 -3.97 9.26 -48.43
CA ASP A 757 -3.02 10.20 -49.06
C ASP A 757 -2.15 9.53 -50.15
N GLU A 758 -2.03 8.19 -50.14
CA GLU A 758 -1.33 7.45 -51.21
C GLU A 758 -2.23 7.15 -52.43
N ASP A 759 -3.55 7.05 -52.25
CA ASP A 759 -4.50 6.82 -53.36
C ASP A 759 -4.94 8.10 -54.10
N ILE A 760 -4.67 9.30 -53.55
CA ILE A 760 -4.93 10.59 -54.22
C ILE A 760 -3.79 11.00 -55.17
N ASN A 761 -2.61 10.35 -55.10
CA ASN A 761 -1.43 10.68 -55.90
C ASN A 761 -1.12 9.70 -57.06
N ARG A 762 -2.06 8.82 -57.44
CA ARG A 762 -1.93 7.98 -58.63
C ARG A 762 -2.85 8.41 -59.76
N GLY A 763 -2.36 9.39 -60.52
CA GLY A 763 -2.48 9.48 -61.98
C GLY A 763 -3.88 9.52 -62.60
N ARG A 764 -4.41 10.72 -62.84
CA ARG A 764 -5.20 10.97 -64.05
C ARG A 764 -4.26 11.52 -65.14
N PRO A 765 -4.16 10.88 -66.31
CA PRO A 765 -3.42 11.43 -67.43
C PRO A 765 -4.15 12.67 -67.96
N ALA A 766 -3.38 13.71 -68.30
CA ALA A 766 -3.89 14.92 -68.91
C ALA A 766 -4.47 14.60 -70.30
N GLU A 767 -5.76 14.87 -70.51
CA GLU A 767 -6.31 14.98 -71.85
C GLU A 767 -5.75 16.25 -72.53
N PRO A 768 -5.29 16.15 -73.78
CA PRO A 768 -4.81 17.29 -74.52
C PRO A 768 -5.99 18.08 -75.08
N VAL A 769 -6.01 19.39 -74.81
CA VAL A 769 -6.75 20.32 -75.65
C VAL A 769 -5.99 20.42 -76.97
N ILE A 770 -6.38 19.55 -77.89
CA ILE A 770 -6.25 19.69 -79.34
C ILE A 770 -7.00 20.97 -79.74
N SER A 771 -6.52 21.77 -80.69
CA SER A 771 -6.30 21.34 -82.08
C SER A 771 -5.40 20.15 -82.33
#